data_AF-A0A0P1KQX2-F1
#
_entry.id   AF-A0A0P1KQX2-F1
#
_cell.length_a   1.000
_cell.length_b   1.000
_cell.length_c   1.000
_cell.angle_alpha   90.00
_cell.angle_beta   90.00
_cell.angle_gamma   90.00
#
_symmetry.space_group_name_H-M   'P 1'
#
loop_
_entity.id
_entity.type
_entity.pdbx_description
1 polymer ?
#
loop_
_entity_poly.entity_id
_entity_poly.type
_entity_poly.pdbx_seq_one_letter_code
_entity_poly.pdbx_strand_id
1 'polypeptide(L)'
;MIRRFLHSLRGVKLPPSRMIVKLTMLLVVVAATLVLYVQSAKLGHYSKVSKYSPDAEEMAAVREGSNKHPYSFMDEALLLQPIKGSKFSPLELIPGYDADMKAKRKASWDFLARNHRFRTFAELTPKTQCYFYFQKMYQLNNAWSNNYNKWGFIINDEEEQRLASVDDATKEAVRDRKRNIDIALGMERMRVYDSCFVLDESISVSELFKSLQNSDPKLAGFDQWDFERRMWPIIRPFNKDTFVDIMPTLVSPQGVTIEKGYLPPLDDTPDYITKAAKYEYNEKLSLMANWNKMSSIVSKRGLVLGFGDGQVKMASKFIAQLRFTGNLLPIQVVHKGDLSRESIDALLKVAQSDKLTFPETDYQNGKNVKQELWFVNMGPALDTDVRDSFSGFKNKWLAQSFNLFEEYIFMDVDAISYVDLDYYFQTPGYRETGTLFFRDRYQGEGVDTKCPAMVETLFPNFLENYYWNHYAAVDLDYLEYQCDKYLRPHEKAVKNYFVDNNKHQMDSGLVVAHKNSHIVPLMLSSMLHMTQALGPCSYGDKEYFWLGFYASGHEFAFHEGRPGATGTIKDDEHVNQYFQQKKHEICSAIISHMSEHSRELLWVNGGAQTCKFDDAAESDWKNEKLNMPSKFSSLEEIQRVYHEPVDIQYGILPAEKVDGWGRTDGRCKGYVFCARYERHIKPYSFSKLHEKGTLIEFSPQKRTKYNAINAVWVADYLSQDL
;
A
#
# COMPACT_ATOMS: atom_id res chain seq x y z
N MET A 1 -69.97 22.80 -54.82
CA MET A 1 -69.89 22.81 -53.33
C MET A 1 -69.08 23.97 -52.75
N ILE A 2 -67.88 24.27 -53.25
CA ILE A 2 -66.97 25.29 -52.68
C ILE A 2 -67.62 26.69 -52.50
N ARG A 3 -68.49 27.12 -53.43
CA ARG A 3 -69.23 28.40 -53.34
C ARG A 3 -70.25 28.50 -52.19
N ARG A 4 -70.69 27.37 -51.59
CA ARG A 4 -71.56 27.36 -50.39
C ARG A 4 -70.77 27.39 -49.07
N PHE A 5 -69.56 26.81 -49.04
CA PHE A 5 -68.70 26.83 -47.86
C PHE A 5 -68.15 28.24 -47.56
N LEU A 6 -67.69 28.95 -48.60
CA LEU A 6 -67.17 30.31 -48.48
C LEU A 6 -68.23 31.37 -48.06
N HIS A 7 -69.53 31.03 -48.17
CA HIS A 7 -70.61 31.95 -47.79
C HIS A 7 -71.05 31.80 -46.31
N SER A 8 -70.70 30.71 -45.62
CA SER A 8 -71.02 30.52 -44.20
C SER A 8 -70.00 31.17 -43.25
N LEU A 9 -68.77 31.40 -43.71
CA LEU A 9 -67.69 31.99 -42.91
C LEU A 9 -67.76 33.53 -42.77
N ARG A 10 -68.75 34.20 -43.41
CA ARG A 10 -68.93 35.66 -43.35
C ARG A 10 -69.51 36.20 -42.03
N GLY A 11 -69.78 35.35 -41.05
CA GLY A 11 -70.37 35.74 -39.75
C GLY A 11 -69.52 35.50 -38.50
N VAL A 12 -68.35 34.86 -38.61
CA VAL A 12 -67.54 34.51 -37.43
C VAL A 12 -66.53 35.62 -37.14
N LYS A 13 -66.79 36.41 -36.09
CA LYS A 13 -65.76 37.28 -35.49
C LYS A 13 -64.67 36.40 -34.89
N LEU A 14 -63.51 36.34 -35.57
CA LEU A 14 -62.30 35.79 -34.97
C LEU A 14 -61.98 36.57 -33.67
N PRO A 15 -61.52 35.90 -32.59
CA PRO A 15 -61.09 36.59 -31.38
C PRO A 15 -60.00 37.60 -31.72
N PRO A 16 -59.97 38.79 -31.07
CA PRO A 16 -58.91 39.76 -31.32
C PRO A 16 -57.54 39.11 -31.08
N SER A 17 -56.53 39.48 -31.87
CA SER A 17 -55.20 38.84 -31.85
C SER A 17 -54.58 38.71 -30.45
N ARG A 18 -54.82 39.68 -29.57
CA ARG A 18 -54.45 39.62 -28.13
C ARG A 18 -55.03 38.41 -27.39
N MET A 19 -56.21 37.94 -27.74
CA MET A 19 -56.87 36.78 -27.10
C MET A 19 -56.26 35.47 -27.59
N ILE A 20 -55.89 35.38 -28.87
CA ILE A 20 -55.18 34.23 -29.45
C ILE A 20 -53.78 34.11 -28.82
N VAL A 21 -53.05 35.24 -28.72
CA VAL A 21 -51.73 35.29 -28.06
C VAL A 21 -51.82 34.94 -26.57
N LYS A 22 -52.89 35.35 -25.87
CA LYS A 22 -53.13 34.92 -24.48
C LYS A 22 -53.40 33.43 -24.38
N LEU A 23 -54.18 32.84 -25.30
CA LEU A 23 -54.48 31.41 -25.29
C LEU A 23 -53.24 30.56 -25.59
N THR A 24 -52.39 30.97 -26.55
CA THR A 24 -51.14 30.27 -26.85
C THR A 24 -50.11 30.43 -25.74
N MET A 25 -49.98 31.61 -25.11
CA MET A 25 -49.19 31.73 -23.87
C MET A 25 -49.70 30.82 -22.76
N LEU A 26 -51.02 30.75 -22.54
CA LEU A 26 -51.58 29.87 -21.51
C LEU A 26 -51.25 28.40 -21.78
N LEU A 27 -51.38 27.94 -23.04
CA LEU A 27 -51.01 26.58 -23.44
C LEU A 27 -49.51 26.29 -23.28
N VAL A 28 -48.63 27.27 -23.59
CA VAL A 28 -47.18 27.13 -23.37
C VAL A 28 -46.84 27.08 -21.87
N VAL A 29 -47.49 27.90 -21.03
CA VAL A 29 -47.31 27.88 -19.57
C VAL A 29 -47.83 26.57 -18.96
N VAL A 30 -48.99 26.06 -19.43
CA VAL A 30 -49.53 24.76 -19.01
C VAL A 30 -48.60 23.62 -19.44
N ALA A 31 -48.08 23.64 -20.67
CA ALA A 31 -47.11 22.63 -21.12
C ALA A 31 -45.80 22.68 -20.31
N ALA A 32 -45.27 23.89 -20.03
CA ALA A 32 -44.07 24.06 -19.22
C ALA A 32 -44.27 23.61 -17.76
N THR A 33 -45.42 23.92 -17.15
CA THR A 33 -45.75 23.44 -15.79
C THR A 33 -46.01 21.94 -15.77
N LEU A 34 -46.58 21.33 -16.82
CA LEU A 34 -46.70 19.88 -16.93
C LEU A 34 -45.33 19.19 -17.04
N VAL A 35 -44.40 19.75 -17.81
CA VAL A 35 -43.02 19.25 -17.94
C VAL A 35 -42.27 19.38 -16.60
N LEU A 36 -42.37 20.53 -15.92
CA LEU A 36 -41.78 20.73 -14.60
C LEU A 36 -42.40 19.81 -13.53
N TYR A 37 -43.70 19.55 -13.59
CA TYR A 37 -44.39 18.60 -12.70
C TYR A 37 -43.97 17.14 -12.95
N VAL A 38 -43.80 16.74 -14.22
CA VAL A 38 -43.27 15.41 -14.59
C VAL A 38 -41.79 15.25 -14.22
N GLN A 39 -41.01 16.34 -14.24
CA GLN A 39 -39.62 16.35 -13.76
C GLN A 39 -39.54 16.30 -12.23
N SER A 40 -40.34 17.07 -11.50
CA SER A 40 -40.36 17.06 -10.04
C SER A 40 -40.92 15.75 -9.47
N ALA A 41 -41.92 15.15 -10.11
CA ALA A 41 -42.44 13.83 -9.76
C ALA A 41 -41.42 12.69 -9.95
N LYS A 42 -40.33 12.90 -10.70
CA LYS A 42 -39.20 11.96 -10.82
C LYS A 42 -38.04 12.25 -9.85
N LEU A 43 -38.04 13.38 -9.15
CA LEU A 43 -37.01 13.75 -8.17
C LEU A 43 -37.42 13.43 -6.72
N GLY A 44 -38.65 12.96 -6.49
CA GLY A 44 -39.25 12.78 -5.16
C GLY A 44 -39.10 11.39 -4.51
N HIS A 45 -38.11 10.56 -4.88
CA HIS A 45 -37.96 9.20 -4.32
C HIS A 45 -36.51 8.72 -4.11
N TYR A 46 -35.67 9.54 -3.49
CA TYR A 46 -34.49 9.05 -2.75
C TYR A 46 -34.33 9.82 -1.43
N SER A 47 -34.64 9.15 -0.31
CA SER A 47 -34.26 9.64 1.02
C SER A 47 -34.06 8.48 2.00
N LYS A 48 -33.04 8.61 2.85
CA LYS A 48 -32.85 7.91 4.14
C LYS A 48 -32.32 6.47 4.11
N VAL A 49 -31.08 6.32 3.63
CA VAL A 49 -29.98 5.68 4.39
C VAL A 49 -28.74 6.55 4.12
N SER A 50 -27.82 6.85 5.05
CA SER A 50 -27.73 6.56 6.49
C SER A 50 -27.78 7.88 7.32
N LYS A 51 -27.15 7.91 8.51
CA LYS A 51 -26.57 9.09 9.16
C LYS A 51 -25.28 8.65 9.90
N TYR A 52 -24.14 8.78 9.24
CA TYR A 52 -22.84 8.96 9.90
C TYR A 52 -21.96 9.76 8.94
N SER A 53 -21.63 10.99 9.32
CA SER A 53 -20.69 11.85 8.62
C SER A 53 -19.75 12.40 9.69
N PRO A 54 -18.44 12.19 9.58
CA PRO A 54 -17.49 13.17 10.10
C PRO A 54 -17.75 14.50 9.38
N ASP A 55 -17.42 15.63 10.01
CA ASP A 55 -17.76 16.94 9.48
C ASP A 55 -17.04 17.23 8.15
N ALA A 56 -17.81 17.20 7.06
CA ALA A 56 -17.28 17.35 5.70
C ALA A 56 -16.67 18.73 5.42
N GLU A 57 -16.94 19.74 6.27
CA GLU A 57 -16.33 21.07 6.18
C GLU A 57 -14.85 21.07 6.62
N GLU A 58 -14.43 20.24 7.58
CA GLU A 58 -13.00 20.12 7.93
C GLU A 58 -12.21 19.33 6.87
N MET A 59 -12.80 18.28 6.27
CA MET A 59 -12.13 17.56 5.17
C MET A 59 -12.06 18.38 3.87
N ALA A 60 -12.99 19.31 3.63
CA ALA A 60 -12.92 20.24 2.51
C ALA A 60 -11.77 21.25 2.69
N ALA A 61 -11.58 21.77 3.91
CA ALA A 61 -10.51 22.72 4.22
C ALA A 61 -9.10 22.11 4.06
N VAL A 62 -8.92 20.81 4.32
CA VAL A 62 -7.64 20.11 4.09
C VAL A 62 -7.39 19.90 2.59
N ARG A 63 -8.42 19.63 1.77
CA ARG A 63 -8.28 19.48 0.31
C ARG A 63 -7.90 20.77 -0.43
N GLU A 64 -8.18 21.95 0.13
CA GLU A 64 -7.67 23.21 -0.41
C GLU A 64 -6.19 23.48 -0.01
N GLY A 65 -5.64 22.68 0.91
CA GLY A 65 -4.24 22.70 1.34
C GLY A 65 -3.27 22.04 0.37
N SER A 66 -2.87 22.79 -0.67
CA SER A 66 -1.60 22.61 -1.40
C SER A 66 -1.32 21.24 -2.09
N ASN A 67 -2.27 20.71 -2.85
CA ASN A 67 -1.95 19.82 -4.00
C ASN A 67 -2.70 20.27 -5.26
N LYS A 68 -2.45 21.51 -5.69
CA LYS A 68 -2.83 21.96 -7.05
C LYS A 68 -1.83 21.37 -8.05
N HIS A 69 -2.03 20.11 -8.43
CA HIS A 69 -1.21 19.45 -9.45
C HIS A 69 -1.07 20.34 -10.70
N PRO A 70 0.08 20.33 -11.39
CA PRO A 70 0.43 21.33 -12.42
C PRO A 70 -0.58 21.43 -13.58
N TYR A 71 -1.36 20.37 -13.83
CA TYR A 71 -2.39 20.33 -14.86
C TYR A 71 -3.74 20.95 -14.47
N SER A 72 -3.95 21.30 -13.19
CA SER A 72 -5.16 21.98 -12.70
C SER A 72 -5.38 23.39 -13.28
N PHE A 73 -4.38 23.93 -13.99
CA PHE A 73 -4.44 25.20 -14.70
C PHE A 73 -4.60 25.06 -16.23
N MET A 74 -4.77 23.85 -16.76
CA MET A 74 -5.02 23.69 -18.19
C MET A 74 -6.42 24.17 -18.57
N ASP A 75 -6.45 25.14 -19.48
CA ASP A 75 -7.67 25.67 -20.09
C ASP A 75 -8.50 24.53 -20.74
N GLU A 76 -9.81 24.48 -20.47
CA GLU A 76 -10.75 23.57 -21.15
C GLU A 76 -10.72 23.74 -22.69
N ALA A 77 -10.23 24.88 -23.19
CA ALA A 77 -10.00 25.14 -24.60
C ALA A 77 -8.81 24.39 -25.21
N LEU A 78 -7.99 23.66 -24.43
CA LEU A 78 -6.85 22.90 -24.96
C LEU A 78 -7.32 21.70 -25.81
N LEU A 79 -7.48 21.94 -27.11
CA LEU A 79 -7.85 20.92 -28.10
C LEU A 79 -6.70 19.92 -28.33
N LEU A 80 -6.64 18.91 -27.47
CA LEU A 80 -5.79 17.72 -27.66
C LEU A 80 -6.05 17.14 -29.06
N GLN A 81 -5.00 17.11 -29.88
CA GLN A 81 -5.09 16.60 -31.24
C GLN A 81 -5.07 15.06 -31.23
N PRO A 82 -5.73 14.40 -32.20
CA PRO A 82 -5.65 12.95 -32.33
C PRO A 82 -4.21 12.47 -32.48
N ILE A 83 -3.79 11.55 -31.61
CA ILE A 83 -2.45 10.96 -31.64
C ILE A 83 -2.24 10.20 -32.95
N LYS A 84 -1.08 10.44 -33.57
CA LYS A 84 -0.61 9.82 -34.82
C LYS A 84 0.24 8.59 -34.52
N GLY A 85 0.34 7.66 -35.47
CA GLY A 85 1.11 6.42 -35.33
C GLY A 85 0.37 5.34 -34.53
N SER A 86 1.12 4.33 -34.10
CA SER A 86 0.63 3.21 -33.29
C SER A 86 0.18 3.65 -31.90
N LYS A 87 -0.86 3.00 -31.39
CA LYS A 87 -1.50 3.28 -30.09
C LYS A 87 -1.52 2.01 -29.26
N PHE A 88 -1.15 2.14 -27.99
CA PHE A 88 -0.97 1.03 -27.06
C PHE A 88 -1.81 1.20 -25.79
N SER A 89 -2.20 2.43 -25.44
CA SER A 89 -3.16 2.74 -24.37
C SER A 89 -4.54 3.12 -24.93
N PRO A 90 -5.66 2.69 -24.29
CA PRO A 90 -7.00 3.19 -24.57
C PRO A 90 -7.12 4.72 -24.47
N LEU A 91 -6.31 5.37 -23.63
CA LEU A 91 -6.33 6.82 -23.41
C LEU A 91 -5.91 7.58 -24.69
N GLU A 92 -5.04 6.99 -25.50
CA GLU A 92 -4.58 7.57 -26.77
C GLU A 92 -5.67 7.63 -27.86
N LEU A 93 -6.78 6.90 -27.65
CA LEU A 93 -7.95 6.97 -28.52
C LEU A 93 -8.89 8.13 -28.17
N ILE A 94 -8.84 8.62 -26.92
CA ILE A 94 -9.82 9.60 -26.41
C ILE A 94 -9.77 10.93 -27.17
N PRO A 95 -8.61 11.55 -27.47
CA PRO A 95 -8.58 12.79 -28.26
C PRO A 95 -9.22 12.65 -29.65
N GLY A 96 -9.10 11.48 -30.28
CA GLY A 96 -9.75 11.16 -31.55
C GLY A 96 -11.26 10.96 -31.43
N TYR A 97 -11.71 10.28 -30.37
CA TYR A 97 -13.12 10.13 -30.02
C TYR A 97 -13.78 11.48 -29.75
N ASP A 98 -13.15 12.32 -28.93
CA ASP A 98 -13.66 13.66 -28.58
C ASP A 98 -13.74 14.58 -29.79
N ALA A 99 -12.76 14.54 -30.69
CA ALA A 99 -12.79 15.30 -31.95
C ALA A 99 -13.98 14.88 -32.83
N ASP A 100 -14.24 13.57 -32.98
CA ASP A 100 -15.38 13.03 -33.72
C ASP A 100 -16.72 13.38 -33.05
N MET A 101 -16.83 13.27 -31.73
CA MET A 101 -18.04 13.65 -30.98
C MET A 101 -18.32 15.15 -31.07
N LYS A 102 -17.31 16.01 -30.94
CA LYS A 102 -17.42 17.46 -31.13
C LYS A 102 -17.84 17.80 -32.57
N ALA A 103 -17.27 17.12 -33.58
CA ALA A 103 -17.64 17.29 -34.99
C ALA A 103 -19.09 16.88 -35.27
N LYS A 104 -19.51 15.69 -34.80
CA LYS A 104 -20.90 15.19 -34.92
C LYS A 104 -21.90 16.09 -34.19
N ARG A 105 -21.56 16.58 -32.99
CA ARG A 105 -22.38 17.57 -32.26
C ARG A 105 -22.56 18.85 -33.06
N LYS A 106 -21.49 19.38 -33.67
CA LYS A 106 -21.53 20.59 -34.51
C LYS A 106 -22.35 20.39 -35.80
N ALA A 107 -22.26 19.23 -36.42
CA ALA A 107 -23.01 18.88 -37.64
C ALA A 107 -24.48 18.48 -37.38
N SER A 108 -24.86 18.23 -36.13
CA SER A 108 -26.21 17.77 -35.80
C SER A 108 -27.24 18.90 -35.77
N TRP A 109 -28.27 18.75 -36.61
CA TRP A 109 -29.48 19.58 -36.66
C TRP A 109 -30.43 19.35 -35.48
N ASP A 110 -30.22 18.31 -34.68
CA ASP A 110 -31.03 18.03 -33.48
C ASP A 110 -30.48 18.83 -32.29
N PHE A 111 -30.74 20.15 -32.29
CA PHE A 111 -30.21 21.08 -31.29
C PHE A 111 -30.55 20.70 -29.83
N LEU A 112 -31.64 19.96 -29.61
CA LEU A 112 -32.10 19.54 -28.30
C LEU A 112 -31.42 18.24 -27.83
N ALA A 113 -31.25 17.24 -28.70
CA ALA A 113 -30.67 15.96 -28.31
C ALA A 113 -29.15 15.83 -28.58
N ARG A 114 -28.54 16.69 -29.42
CA ARG A 114 -27.14 16.55 -29.85
C ARG A 114 -26.13 16.50 -28.70
N ASN A 115 -26.34 17.27 -27.63
CA ASN A 115 -25.46 17.26 -26.46
C ASN A 115 -25.57 15.94 -25.68
N HIS A 116 -26.76 15.32 -25.65
CA HIS A 116 -26.96 14.02 -24.99
C HIS A 116 -26.50 12.83 -25.84
N ARG A 117 -26.55 12.94 -27.18
CA ARG A 117 -26.17 11.89 -28.14
C ARG A 117 -24.68 11.84 -28.45
N PHE A 118 -24.03 13.00 -28.60
CA PHE A 118 -22.63 13.09 -29.04
C PHE A 118 -21.77 13.63 -27.91
N ARG A 119 -21.61 12.81 -26.86
CA ARG A 119 -20.87 13.16 -25.65
C ARG A 119 -19.37 13.01 -25.84
N THR A 120 -18.58 13.92 -25.27
CA THR A 120 -17.13 13.70 -25.10
C THR A 120 -16.88 12.72 -23.96
N PHE A 121 -15.67 12.18 -23.83
CA PHE A 121 -15.32 11.20 -22.80
C PHE A 121 -15.56 11.72 -21.39
N ALA A 122 -15.23 12.98 -21.11
CA ALA A 122 -15.49 13.64 -19.83
C ALA A 122 -17.00 13.83 -19.51
N GLU A 123 -17.88 13.77 -20.52
CA GLU A 123 -19.34 13.86 -20.33
C GLU A 123 -20.03 12.49 -20.24
N LEU A 124 -19.28 11.39 -20.38
CA LEU A 124 -19.77 10.03 -20.16
C LEU A 124 -19.98 9.77 -18.65
N THR A 125 -20.80 8.78 -18.32
CA THR A 125 -20.89 8.33 -16.91
C THR A 125 -19.64 7.51 -16.55
N PRO A 126 -19.23 7.43 -15.26
CA PRO A 126 -18.08 6.63 -14.83
C PRO A 126 -18.12 5.18 -15.34
N LYS A 127 -19.27 4.51 -15.18
CA LYS A 127 -19.54 3.18 -15.78
C LYS A 127 -19.23 3.12 -17.28
N THR A 128 -19.60 4.15 -18.04
CA THR A 128 -19.36 4.20 -19.49
C THR A 128 -17.90 4.51 -19.82
N GLN A 129 -17.19 5.30 -19.00
CA GLN A 129 -15.75 5.56 -19.14
C GLN A 129 -14.94 4.27 -18.91
N CYS A 130 -15.26 3.54 -17.84
CA CYS A 130 -14.71 2.21 -17.57
C CYS A 130 -14.99 1.24 -18.73
N TYR A 131 -16.23 1.21 -19.23
CA TYR A 131 -16.60 0.30 -20.32
C TYR A 131 -15.88 0.66 -21.62
N PHE A 132 -15.72 1.96 -21.93
CA PHE A 132 -14.89 2.41 -23.05
C PHE A 132 -13.44 1.93 -22.88
N TYR A 133 -12.81 2.17 -21.72
CA TYR A 133 -11.41 1.82 -21.49
C TYR A 133 -11.13 0.33 -21.72
N PHE A 134 -11.85 -0.55 -21.01
CA PHE A 134 -11.59 -2.00 -21.09
C PHE A 134 -12.01 -2.61 -22.44
N GLN A 135 -13.08 -2.11 -23.08
CA GLN A 135 -13.41 -2.51 -24.45
C GLN A 135 -12.29 -2.11 -25.44
N LYS A 136 -11.77 -0.88 -25.32
CA LYS A 136 -10.69 -0.39 -26.19
C LYS A 136 -9.36 -1.08 -25.94
N MET A 137 -9.05 -1.45 -24.70
CA MET A 137 -7.88 -2.25 -24.37
C MET A 137 -7.85 -3.58 -25.16
N TYR A 138 -8.95 -4.33 -25.15
CA TYR A 138 -9.06 -5.57 -25.93
C TYR A 138 -9.08 -5.35 -27.45
N GLN A 139 -9.63 -4.22 -27.94
CA GLN A 139 -9.62 -3.88 -29.37
C GLN A 139 -8.24 -3.43 -29.89
N LEU A 140 -7.42 -2.80 -29.05
CA LEU A 140 -6.06 -2.38 -29.38
C LEU A 140 -5.08 -3.57 -29.38
N ASN A 141 -5.11 -4.37 -28.32
CA ASN A 141 -4.20 -5.50 -28.14
C ASN A 141 -4.90 -6.64 -27.39
N ASN A 142 -5.47 -7.61 -28.11
CA ASN A 142 -6.15 -8.75 -27.50
C ASN A 142 -5.20 -9.76 -26.77
N ALA A 143 -3.88 -9.54 -26.85
CA ALA A 143 -2.84 -10.28 -26.14
C ALA A 143 -2.27 -9.52 -24.93
N TRP A 144 -2.91 -8.42 -24.50
CA TRP A 144 -2.51 -7.66 -23.30
C TRP A 144 -2.44 -8.56 -22.04
N SER A 145 -1.54 -8.22 -21.12
CA SER A 145 -1.40 -8.87 -19.80
C SER A 145 -0.52 -8.01 -18.90
N ASN A 146 -0.74 -8.10 -17.58
CA ASN A 146 0.13 -7.53 -16.55
C ASN A 146 1.24 -8.50 -16.10
N ASN A 147 1.65 -9.46 -16.95
CA ASN A 147 2.75 -10.36 -16.64
C ASN A 147 4.07 -9.57 -16.52
N TYR A 148 4.46 -9.32 -15.27
CA TYR A 148 5.62 -8.51 -14.88
C TYR A 148 6.97 -9.05 -15.40
N ASN A 149 7.05 -10.33 -15.80
CA ASN A 149 8.23 -10.88 -16.45
C ASN A 149 8.42 -10.39 -17.91
N LYS A 150 7.40 -9.72 -18.47
CA LYS A 150 7.42 -9.17 -19.84
C LYS A 150 7.55 -7.65 -19.88
N TRP A 151 7.53 -6.97 -18.73
CA TRP A 151 7.57 -5.52 -18.67
C TRP A 151 8.94 -4.97 -19.03
N GLY A 152 8.95 -3.94 -19.88
CA GLY A 152 10.09 -3.09 -20.19
C GLY A 152 9.90 -1.68 -19.63
N PHE A 153 10.91 -0.84 -19.82
CA PHE A 153 10.92 0.56 -19.36
C PHE A 153 11.33 1.47 -20.51
N ILE A 154 10.73 2.67 -20.59
CA ILE A 154 11.09 3.70 -21.56
C ILE A 154 11.89 4.78 -20.86
N ILE A 155 13.20 4.54 -20.75
CA ILE A 155 14.18 5.48 -20.19
C ILE A 155 15.22 5.86 -21.26
N ASN A 156 15.86 7.02 -21.09
CA ASN A 156 16.95 7.46 -21.96
C ASN A 156 18.27 6.75 -21.59
N ASP A 157 18.48 5.57 -22.15
CA ASP A 157 19.61 4.69 -21.82
C ASP A 157 20.53 4.38 -23.03
N GLU A 158 21.48 3.47 -22.83
CA GLU A 158 22.39 3.02 -23.91
C GLU A 158 21.66 2.41 -25.11
N GLU A 159 20.50 1.78 -24.92
CA GLU A 159 19.74 1.22 -26.04
C GLU A 159 19.15 2.34 -26.90
N GLU A 160 18.60 3.39 -26.27
CA GLU A 160 18.13 4.59 -26.98
C GLU A 160 19.28 5.32 -27.71
N GLN A 161 20.49 5.34 -27.13
CA GLN A 161 21.69 5.85 -27.81
C GLN A 161 22.06 5.01 -29.04
N ARG A 162 21.97 3.67 -28.97
CA ARG A 162 22.24 2.78 -30.11
C ARG A 162 21.22 2.99 -31.23
N LEU A 163 19.97 3.33 -30.91
CA LEU A 163 18.94 3.68 -31.90
C LEU A 163 19.30 4.94 -32.71
N ALA A 164 20.18 5.83 -32.25
CA ALA A 164 20.62 6.97 -33.06
C ALA A 164 21.30 6.57 -34.38
N SER A 165 21.93 5.39 -34.44
CA SER A 165 22.70 4.90 -35.59
C SER A 165 21.94 4.07 -36.64
N VAL A 166 20.66 3.75 -36.41
CA VAL A 166 19.83 2.98 -37.36
C VAL A 166 18.89 3.88 -38.16
N ASP A 167 18.29 3.34 -39.22
CA ASP A 167 17.31 4.05 -40.04
C ASP A 167 16.00 4.32 -39.26
N ASP A 168 15.22 5.31 -39.70
CA ASP A 168 14.05 5.77 -38.96
C ASP A 168 12.92 4.74 -38.86
N ALA A 169 12.78 3.82 -39.83
CA ALA A 169 11.79 2.75 -39.74
C ALA A 169 12.19 1.72 -38.68
N THR A 170 13.49 1.39 -38.58
CA THR A 170 14.01 0.57 -37.47
C THR A 170 13.85 1.28 -36.12
N LYS A 171 14.09 2.60 -36.03
CA LYS A 171 13.84 3.37 -34.79
C LYS A 171 12.37 3.31 -34.37
N GLU A 172 11.44 3.54 -35.30
CA GLU A 172 9.99 3.49 -35.05
C GLU A 172 9.57 2.09 -34.59
N ALA A 173 10.01 1.03 -35.28
CA ALA A 173 9.70 -0.36 -34.92
C ALA A 173 10.21 -0.77 -33.52
N VAL A 174 11.41 -0.35 -33.12
CA VAL A 174 11.92 -0.63 -31.77
C VAL A 174 11.18 0.18 -30.71
N ARG A 175 10.89 1.46 -30.95
CA ARG A 175 10.12 2.28 -30.02
C ARG A 175 8.70 1.77 -29.84
N ASP A 176 8.01 1.37 -30.91
CA ASP A 176 6.69 0.73 -30.83
C ASP A 176 6.75 -0.60 -30.07
N ARG A 177 7.80 -1.40 -30.25
CA ARG A 177 8.02 -2.61 -29.44
C ARG A 177 8.19 -2.27 -27.96
N LYS A 178 9.00 -1.25 -27.61
CA LYS A 178 9.17 -0.78 -26.21
C LYS A 178 7.82 -0.35 -25.62
N ARG A 179 7.07 0.51 -26.33
CA ARG A 179 5.73 0.99 -25.93
C ARG A 179 4.75 -0.15 -25.70
N ASN A 180 4.74 -1.17 -26.53
CA ASN A 180 3.84 -2.32 -26.38
C ASN A 180 4.09 -3.18 -25.11
N ILE A 181 5.30 -3.12 -24.55
CA ILE A 181 5.68 -3.89 -23.35
C ILE A 181 5.95 -3.01 -22.13
N ASP A 182 5.71 -1.70 -22.24
CA ASP A 182 6.03 -0.73 -21.19
C ASP A 182 5.24 -1.03 -19.90
N ILE A 183 5.96 -1.02 -18.77
CA ILE A 183 5.39 -1.16 -17.44
C ILE A 183 4.31 -0.11 -17.16
N ALA A 184 4.44 1.09 -17.73
CA ALA A 184 3.46 2.18 -17.59
C ALA A 184 2.04 1.74 -17.99
N LEU A 185 1.91 0.90 -19.04
CA LEU A 185 0.62 0.34 -19.45
C LEU A 185 0.04 -0.64 -18.43
N GLY A 186 0.89 -1.34 -17.68
CA GLY A 186 0.47 -2.19 -16.56
C GLY A 186 -0.06 -1.36 -15.40
N MET A 187 0.67 -0.30 -15.04
CA MET A 187 0.29 0.63 -13.97
C MET A 187 -1.03 1.36 -14.29
N GLU A 188 -1.18 1.89 -15.51
CA GLU A 188 -2.42 2.52 -16.00
C GLU A 188 -3.62 1.56 -15.89
N ARG A 189 -3.48 0.31 -16.36
CA ARG A 189 -4.54 -0.71 -16.28
C ARG A 189 -4.96 -1.01 -14.84
N MET A 190 -4.01 -1.03 -13.89
CA MET A 190 -4.29 -1.31 -12.48
C MET A 190 -4.95 -0.14 -11.76
N ARG A 191 -4.54 1.11 -12.02
CA ARG A 191 -5.22 2.30 -11.48
C ARG A 191 -6.65 2.43 -12.02
N VAL A 192 -6.85 2.21 -13.32
CA VAL A 192 -8.19 2.19 -13.92
C VAL A 192 -9.03 1.02 -13.37
N TYR A 193 -8.44 -0.15 -13.09
CA TYR A 193 -9.14 -1.24 -12.38
C TYR A 193 -9.60 -0.83 -10.98
N ASP A 194 -8.77 -0.11 -10.23
CA ASP A 194 -9.07 0.38 -8.88
C ASP A 194 -10.30 1.30 -8.89
N SER A 195 -10.22 2.38 -9.67
CA SER A 195 -11.30 3.37 -9.81
C SER A 195 -12.59 2.78 -10.40
N CYS A 196 -12.48 1.76 -11.26
CA CYS A 196 -13.65 1.15 -11.89
C CYS A 196 -14.29 0.00 -11.10
N PHE A 197 -13.56 -0.76 -10.28
CA PHE A 197 -14.07 -2.02 -9.73
C PHE A 197 -13.65 -2.34 -8.29
N VAL A 198 -12.98 -1.42 -7.59
CA VAL A 198 -12.63 -1.55 -6.17
C VAL A 198 -13.13 -0.33 -5.40
N LEU A 199 -12.87 0.88 -5.89
CA LEU A 199 -13.36 2.13 -5.29
C LEU A 199 -14.83 2.44 -5.65
N ASP A 200 -15.36 1.89 -6.76
CA ASP A 200 -16.77 1.97 -7.16
C ASP A 200 -17.37 0.57 -7.39
N GLU A 201 -17.88 -0.05 -6.32
CA GLU A 201 -18.58 -1.35 -6.40
C GLU A 201 -19.91 -1.31 -7.20
N SER A 202 -20.38 -0.14 -7.65
CA SER A 202 -21.62 -0.04 -8.45
C SER A 202 -21.42 -0.45 -9.92
N ILE A 203 -20.16 -0.50 -10.38
CA ILE A 203 -19.81 -0.85 -11.76
C ILE A 203 -19.57 -2.35 -11.86
N SER A 204 -20.51 -3.06 -12.48
CA SER A 204 -20.42 -4.52 -12.59
C SER A 204 -19.43 -4.99 -13.66
N VAL A 205 -18.51 -5.88 -13.25
CA VAL A 205 -17.53 -6.57 -14.13
C VAL A 205 -18.23 -7.56 -15.06
N SER A 206 -19.13 -8.44 -14.57
CA SER A 206 -19.85 -9.34 -15.49
C SER A 206 -20.71 -8.60 -16.50
N GLU A 207 -21.30 -7.45 -16.15
CA GLU A 207 -22.05 -6.62 -17.11
C GLU A 207 -21.16 -5.96 -18.17
N LEU A 208 -19.90 -5.60 -17.83
CA LEU A 208 -18.92 -5.13 -18.80
C LEU A 208 -18.69 -6.20 -19.86
N PHE A 209 -18.38 -7.43 -19.46
CA PHE A 209 -18.07 -8.49 -20.42
C PHE A 209 -19.29 -8.93 -21.23
N LYS A 210 -20.49 -8.98 -20.61
CA LYS A 210 -21.76 -9.17 -21.33
C LYS A 210 -21.99 -8.07 -22.38
N SER A 211 -21.68 -6.80 -22.07
CA SER A 211 -21.76 -5.69 -23.03
C SER A 211 -20.71 -5.81 -24.15
N LEU A 212 -19.46 -6.12 -23.78
CA LEU A 212 -18.31 -6.22 -24.66
C LEU A 212 -18.49 -7.34 -25.70
N GLN A 213 -18.90 -8.54 -25.29
CA GLN A 213 -19.16 -9.67 -26.17
C GLN A 213 -20.33 -9.41 -27.14
N ASN A 214 -21.38 -8.70 -26.69
CA ASN A 214 -22.50 -8.28 -27.53
C ASN A 214 -22.12 -7.17 -28.53
N SER A 215 -21.06 -6.39 -28.25
CA SER A 215 -20.68 -5.22 -29.05
C SER A 215 -19.79 -5.53 -30.26
N ASP A 216 -19.00 -6.60 -30.19
CA ASP A 216 -18.02 -6.98 -31.22
C ASP A 216 -17.82 -8.50 -31.24
N PRO A 217 -18.26 -9.22 -32.28
CA PRO A 217 -18.10 -10.67 -32.39
C PRO A 217 -16.64 -11.15 -32.30
N LYS A 218 -15.65 -10.30 -32.62
CA LYS A 218 -14.23 -10.64 -32.46
C LYS A 218 -13.79 -10.75 -31.01
N LEU A 219 -14.58 -10.18 -30.09
CA LEU A 219 -14.32 -10.17 -28.66
C LEU A 219 -15.11 -11.23 -27.88
N ALA A 220 -15.94 -12.03 -28.56
CA ALA A 220 -16.77 -13.07 -27.93
C ALA A 220 -15.98 -14.11 -27.12
N GLY A 221 -14.68 -14.29 -27.42
CA GLY A 221 -13.78 -15.19 -26.69
C GLY A 221 -13.08 -14.61 -25.46
N PHE A 222 -13.39 -13.36 -25.07
CA PHE A 222 -12.85 -12.73 -23.86
C PHE A 222 -13.97 -12.51 -22.84
N ASP A 223 -13.73 -12.94 -21.60
CA ASP A 223 -14.68 -12.86 -20.50
C ASP A 223 -14.01 -12.30 -19.23
N GLN A 224 -14.79 -12.22 -18.15
CA GLN A 224 -14.33 -11.75 -16.83
C GLN A 224 -13.17 -12.60 -16.28
N TRP A 225 -13.10 -13.89 -16.59
CA TRP A 225 -12.12 -14.82 -16.04
C TRP A 225 -10.77 -14.68 -16.76
N ASP A 226 -10.79 -14.50 -18.09
CA ASP A 226 -9.63 -14.08 -18.87
C ASP A 226 -9.09 -12.72 -18.40
N PHE A 227 -9.97 -11.77 -18.09
CA PHE A 227 -9.63 -10.44 -17.60
C PHE A 227 -8.94 -10.47 -16.24
N GLU A 228 -9.55 -11.07 -15.21
CA GLU A 228 -8.97 -11.12 -13.86
C GLU A 228 -7.61 -11.85 -13.87
N ARG A 229 -7.50 -12.96 -14.63
CA ARG A 229 -6.23 -13.67 -14.83
C ARG A 229 -5.14 -12.80 -15.46
N ARG A 230 -5.49 -11.94 -16.43
CA ARG A 230 -4.52 -11.05 -17.11
C ARG A 230 -4.17 -9.83 -16.29
N MET A 231 -5.10 -9.34 -15.46
CA MET A 231 -4.89 -8.24 -14.53
C MET A 231 -3.98 -8.67 -13.37
N TRP A 232 -4.25 -9.85 -12.80
CA TRP A 232 -3.59 -10.39 -11.60
C TRP A 232 -2.96 -11.77 -11.86
N PRO A 233 -1.88 -11.86 -12.67
CA PRO A 233 -1.26 -13.12 -13.09
C PRO A 233 -0.56 -13.90 -11.97
N ILE A 234 -0.66 -13.46 -10.71
CA ILE A 234 -0.18 -14.19 -9.53
C ILE A 234 -1.23 -15.17 -8.98
N ILE A 235 -2.50 -14.99 -9.36
CA ILE A 235 -3.63 -15.82 -8.94
C ILE A 235 -3.96 -16.87 -9.99
N ARG A 236 -4.18 -18.10 -9.53
CA ARG A 236 -4.55 -19.25 -10.36
C ARG A 236 -5.87 -18.99 -11.11
N PRO A 237 -6.00 -19.41 -12.37
CA PRO A 237 -7.25 -19.28 -13.12
C PRO A 237 -8.44 -19.91 -12.37
N PHE A 238 -9.55 -19.16 -12.32
CA PHE A 238 -10.80 -19.56 -11.66
C PHE A 238 -12.00 -19.05 -12.47
N ASN A 239 -13.19 -19.54 -12.12
CA ASN A 239 -14.47 -18.94 -12.47
C ASN A 239 -15.39 -18.94 -11.24
N LYS A 240 -16.64 -18.49 -11.38
CA LYS A 240 -17.63 -18.46 -10.29
C LYS A 240 -17.79 -19.80 -9.56
N ASP A 241 -17.81 -20.91 -10.30
CA ASP A 241 -18.05 -22.25 -9.76
C ASP A 241 -16.79 -22.87 -9.13
N THR A 242 -15.60 -22.48 -9.63
CA THR A 242 -14.30 -22.94 -9.12
C THR A 242 -13.59 -21.96 -8.19
N PHE A 243 -14.18 -20.80 -7.86
CA PHE A 243 -13.55 -19.83 -6.95
C PHE A 243 -13.26 -20.44 -5.57
N VAL A 244 -14.17 -21.30 -5.07
CA VAL A 244 -13.97 -22.07 -3.84
C VAL A 244 -12.68 -22.89 -3.88
N ASP A 245 -12.19 -23.28 -5.07
CA ASP A 245 -10.98 -24.08 -5.18
C ASP A 245 -9.68 -23.30 -4.98
N ILE A 246 -9.72 -21.99 -5.22
CA ILE A 246 -8.59 -21.07 -5.05
C ILE A 246 -8.66 -20.27 -3.74
N MET A 247 -9.74 -20.39 -2.96
CA MET A 247 -9.81 -19.81 -1.61
C MET A 247 -8.73 -20.39 -0.70
N PRO A 248 -8.19 -19.59 0.25
CA PRO A 248 -7.16 -20.06 1.17
C PRO A 248 -7.69 -21.15 2.11
N THR A 249 -6.81 -22.10 2.48
CA THR A 249 -7.13 -23.07 3.55
C THR A 249 -6.82 -22.45 4.90
N LEU A 250 -7.77 -22.49 5.83
CA LEU A 250 -7.63 -21.91 7.17
C LEU A 250 -7.45 -23.00 8.24
N VAL A 251 -6.54 -22.77 9.20
CA VAL A 251 -6.43 -23.58 10.43
C VAL A 251 -6.71 -22.69 11.64
N SER A 252 -7.60 -23.15 12.52
CA SER A 252 -8.06 -22.41 13.71
C SER A 252 -7.08 -22.49 14.90
N PRO A 253 -7.28 -21.68 15.95
CA PRO A 253 -6.52 -21.76 17.21
C PRO A 253 -6.63 -23.11 17.93
N GLN A 254 -7.63 -23.95 17.62
CA GLN A 254 -7.77 -25.32 18.12
C GLN A 254 -7.08 -26.36 17.21
N GLY A 255 -6.38 -25.91 16.17
CA GLY A 255 -5.74 -26.77 15.17
C GLY A 255 -6.72 -27.40 14.18
N VAL A 256 -8.00 -27.01 14.16
CA VAL A 256 -8.99 -27.56 13.24
C VAL A 256 -8.89 -26.84 11.90
N THR A 257 -8.75 -27.60 10.81
CA THR A 257 -8.84 -27.06 9.45
C THR A 257 -10.29 -26.73 9.13
N ILE A 258 -10.58 -25.48 8.74
CA ILE A 258 -11.92 -25.04 8.36
C ILE A 258 -12.31 -25.63 7.00
N GLU A 259 -13.59 -25.93 6.80
CA GLU A 259 -14.11 -26.43 5.53
C GLU A 259 -13.87 -25.41 4.40
N LYS A 260 -13.40 -25.90 3.25
CA LYS A 260 -13.03 -25.05 2.10
C LYS A 260 -14.25 -24.25 1.63
N GLY A 261 -14.09 -22.94 1.51
CA GLY A 261 -15.17 -22.02 1.15
C GLY A 261 -15.91 -21.37 2.33
N TYR A 262 -15.59 -21.74 3.57
CA TYR A 262 -16.16 -21.11 4.77
C TYR A 262 -15.17 -20.13 5.40
N LEU A 263 -15.71 -19.00 5.89
CA LEU A 263 -14.96 -17.90 6.51
C LEU A 263 -15.44 -17.70 7.96
N PRO A 264 -14.54 -17.79 8.96
CA PRO A 264 -14.90 -17.66 10.37
C PRO A 264 -15.03 -16.17 10.78
N PRO A 265 -16.15 -15.72 11.39
CA PRO A 265 -16.28 -14.37 11.92
C PRO A 265 -15.59 -14.27 13.29
N LEU A 266 -14.35 -13.79 13.32
CA LEU A 266 -13.49 -13.74 14.51
C LEU A 266 -13.96 -12.67 15.51
N ASP A 267 -14.61 -11.61 15.02
CA ASP A 267 -15.24 -10.60 15.88
C ASP A 267 -16.40 -11.19 16.74
N ASP A 268 -16.90 -12.39 16.38
CA ASP A 268 -18.08 -13.06 16.94
C ASP A 268 -17.73 -14.20 17.93
N THR A 269 -16.76 -13.95 18.81
CA THR A 269 -16.28 -14.90 19.83
C THR A 269 -17.40 -15.49 20.72
N PRO A 270 -17.27 -16.74 21.23
CA PRO A 270 -16.19 -17.71 21.01
C PRO A 270 -16.49 -18.78 19.95
N ASP A 271 -17.58 -18.64 19.18
CA ASP A 271 -18.17 -19.75 18.39
C ASP A 271 -17.93 -19.61 16.86
N TYR A 272 -16.77 -19.06 16.48
CA TYR A 272 -16.42 -18.73 15.10
C TYR A 272 -16.34 -19.94 14.15
N ILE A 273 -16.19 -21.16 14.67
CA ILE A 273 -16.17 -22.38 13.84
C ILE A 273 -17.59 -22.75 13.39
N THR A 274 -18.57 -22.77 14.29
CA THR A 274 -19.96 -23.14 13.92
C THR A 274 -20.67 -22.00 13.20
N LYS A 275 -20.29 -20.75 13.48
CA LYS A 275 -20.74 -19.54 12.78
C LYS A 275 -20.02 -19.27 11.46
N ALA A 276 -19.07 -20.11 11.04
CA ALA A 276 -18.32 -19.88 9.81
C ALA A 276 -19.30 -19.77 8.62
N ALA A 277 -19.19 -18.67 7.86
CA ALA A 277 -20.11 -18.37 6.78
C ALA A 277 -19.54 -18.87 5.45
N LYS A 278 -20.35 -19.60 4.68
CA LYS A 278 -19.99 -19.99 3.32
C LYS A 278 -19.90 -18.74 2.44
N TYR A 279 -18.76 -18.55 1.77
CA TYR A 279 -18.58 -17.48 0.80
C TYR A 279 -19.06 -17.90 -0.59
N GLU A 280 -19.77 -17.01 -1.27
CA GLU A 280 -20.19 -17.19 -2.66
C GLU A 280 -19.64 -16.03 -3.52
N TYR A 281 -18.90 -16.36 -4.58
CA TYR A 281 -18.27 -15.35 -5.44
C TYR A 281 -19.32 -14.53 -6.19
N ASN A 282 -19.27 -13.22 -6.02
CA ASN A 282 -20.15 -12.28 -6.70
C ASN A 282 -19.54 -11.87 -8.04
N GLU A 283 -20.06 -12.44 -9.14
CA GLU A 283 -19.66 -12.10 -10.52
C GLU A 283 -19.81 -10.62 -10.87
N LYS A 284 -20.59 -9.84 -10.10
CA LYS A 284 -20.68 -8.40 -10.34
C LYS A 284 -19.44 -7.65 -9.88
N LEU A 285 -18.80 -8.12 -8.81
CA LEU A 285 -17.60 -7.53 -8.24
C LEU A 285 -16.34 -8.07 -8.94
N SER A 286 -15.24 -7.34 -8.79
CA SER A 286 -13.90 -7.79 -9.21
C SER A 286 -13.31 -8.83 -8.25
N LEU A 287 -12.20 -9.46 -8.63
CA LEU A 287 -11.44 -10.33 -7.72
C LEU A 287 -11.07 -9.61 -6.41
N MET A 288 -10.54 -8.38 -6.49
CA MET A 288 -10.10 -7.64 -5.31
C MET A 288 -11.27 -7.15 -4.45
N ALA A 289 -12.38 -6.73 -5.06
CA ALA A 289 -13.60 -6.40 -4.31
C ALA A 289 -14.24 -7.64 -3.65
N ASN A 290 -14.21 -8.81 -4.30
CA ASN A 290 -14.58 -10.07 -3.63
C ASN A 290 -13.65 -10.35 -2.44
N TRP A 291 -12.34 -10.13 -2.56
CA TRP A 291 -11.38 -10.32 -1.46
C TRP A 291 -11.63 -9.38 -0.28
N ASN A 292 -11.90 -8.09 -0.55
CA ASN A 292 -12.32 -7.13 0.47
C ASN A 292 -13.64 -7.56 1.14
N LYS A 293 -14.57 -8.12 0.37
CA LYS A 293 -15.82 -8.65 0.91
C LYS A 293 -15.60 -9.86 1.83
N MET A 294 -14.61 -10.70 1.57
CA MET A 294 -14.18 -11.75 2.50
C MET A 294 -13.66 -11.16 3.81
N SER A 295 -12.84 -10.09 3.78
CA SER A 295 -12.40 -9.40 5.00
C SER A 295 -13.57 -8.95 5.88
N SER A 296 -14.62 -8.38 5.26
CA SER A 296 -15.82 -7.89 5.97
C SER A 296 -16.69 -8.96 6.64
N ILE A 297 -16.36 -10.25 6.42
CA ILE A 297 -16.98 -11.40 7.10
C ILE A 297 -16.09 -11.87 8.26
N VAL A 298 -14.77 -11.79 8.11
CA VAL A 298 -13.81 -12.42 9.03
C VAL A 298 -13.55 -11.53 10.24
N SER A 299 -12.95 -10.36 10.07
CA SER A 299 -12.71 -9.42 11.18
C SER A 299 -12.21 -8.08 10.68
N LYS A 300 -12.58 -7.02 11.41
CA LYS A 300 -12.09 -5.66 11.14
C LYS A 300 -10.60 -5.51 11.33
N ARG A 301 -10.03 -6.05 12.43
CA ARG A 301 -8.65 -5.74 12.86
C ARG A 301 -7.90 -6.98 13.31
N GLY A 302 -6.64 -7.07 12.89
CA GLY A 302 -5.75 -8.11 13.39
C GLY A 302 -4.27 -7.87 13.11
N LEU A 303 -3.46 -8.77 13.66
CA LEU A 303 -2.02 -8.84 13.44
C LEU A 303 -1.74 -9.88 12.34
N VAL A 304 -0.83 -9.55 11.44
CA VAL A 304 -0.49 -10.37 10.27
C VAL A 304 1.00 -10.68 10.29
N LEU A 305 1.33 -11.96 10.15
CA LEU A 305 2.69 -12.48 10.10
C LEU A 305 2.90 -13.26 8.81
N GLY A 306 4.13 -13.31 8.31
CA GLY A 306 4.51 -14.12 7.15
C GLY A 306 5.86 -14.79 7.37
N PHE A 307 5.85 -16.11 7.58
CA PHE A 307 7.05 -16.92 7.80
C PHE A 307 6.83 -18.39 7.42
N GLY A 308 7.93 -19.13 7.26
CA GLY A 308 7.92 -20.59 7.04
C GLY A 308 8.63 -21.36 8.16
N ASP A 309 8.76 -22.68 8.00
CA ASP A 309 9.31 -23.60 9.02
C ASP A 309 10.65 -23.14 9.64
N GLY A 310 11.53 -22.53 8.84
CA GLY A 310 12.85 -22.06 9.28
C GLY A 310 12.82 -20.94 10.34
N GLN A 311 11.66 -20.36 10.64
CA GLN A 311 11.50 -19.26 11.60
C GLN A 311 10.65 -19.65 12.83
N VAL A 312 10.28 -20.92 13.00
CA VAL A 312 9.37 -21.37 14.08
C VAL A 312 9.90 -21.09 15.49
N LYS A 313 11.22 -21.20 15.71
CA LYS A 313 11.88 -20.79 16.98
C LYS A 313 11.69 -19.30 17.28
N MET A 314 11.66 -18.47 16.25
CA MET A 314 11.48 -17.03 16.37
C MET A 314 10.00 -16.66 16.54
N ALA A 315 9.11 -17.36 15.82
CA ALA A 315 7.66 -17.24 15.98
C ALA A 315 7.18 -17.63 17.39
N SER A 316 7.77 -18.63 18.04
CA SER A 316 7.40 -19.01 19.41
C SER A 316 7.75 -17.90 20.42
N LYS A 317 8.91 -17.25 20.28
CA LYS A 317 9.32 -16.07 21.06
C LYS A 317 8.36 -14.90 20.85
N PHE A 318 7.99 -14.63 19.60
CA PHE A 318 7.04 -13.58 19.23
C PHE A 318 5.65 -13.82 19.86
N ILE A 319 5.10 -15.04 19.75
CA ILE A 319 3.81 -15.39 20.37
C ILE A 319 3.90 -15.24 21.90
N ALA A 320 4.95 -15.76 22.53
CA ALA A 320 5.13 -15.65 23.98
C ALA A 320 5.25 -14.19 24.45
N GLN A 321 5.94 -13.34 23.69
CA GLN A 321 6.02 -11.90 23.95
C GLN A 321 4.65 -11.22 23.88
N LEU A 322 3.81 -11.57 22.90
CA LEU A 322 2.43 -11.06 22.80
C LEU A 322 1.52 -11.57 23.92
N ARG A 323 1.70 -12.81 24.39
CA ARG A 323 1.01 -13.33 25.59
C ARG A 323 1.38 -12.51 26.84
N PHE A 324 2.65 -12.14 26.96
CA PHE A 324 3.20 -11.38 28.09
C PHE A 324 2.78 -9.90 28.11
N THR A 325 2.82 -9.22 26.96
CA THR A 325 2.28 -7.85 26.85
C THR A 325 0.75 -7.82 26.88
N GLY A 326 0.12 -8.93 26.51
CA GLY A 326 -1.30 -9.17 26.65
C GLY A 326 -2.11 -8.65 25.47
N ASN A 327 -1.64 -8.93 24.25
CA ASN A 327 -2.36 -8.68 23.01
C ASN A 327 -3.71 -9.44 23.00
N LEU A 328 -4.72 -8.78 22.44
CA LEU A 328 -6.08 -9.32 22.23
C LEU A 328 -6.48 -9.35 20.75
N LEU A 329 -5.69 -8.76 19.84
CA LEU A 329 -5.98 -8.79 18.41
C LEU A 329 -5.76 -10.23 17.87
N PRO A 330 -6.68 -10.75 17.03
CA PRO A 330 -6.47 -12.03 16.36
C PRO A 330 -5.26 -11.97 15.44
N ILE A 331 -4.54 -13.10 15.31
CA ILE A 331 -3.29 -13.19 14.56
C ILE A 331 -3.49 -14.11 13.36
N GLN A 332 -3.13 -13.66 12.15
CA GLN A 332 -3.07 -14.50 10.95
C GLN A 332 -1.63 -14.69 10.48
N VAL A 333 -1.15 -15.93 10.51
CA VAL A 333 0.10 -16.36 9.87
C VAL A 333 -0.22 -16.77 8.43
N VAL A 334 0.18 -15.94 7.47
CA VAL A 334 -0.05 -16.22 6.05
C VAL A 334 1.19 -16.88 5.45
N HIS A 335 0.98 -18.03 4.80
CA HIS A 335 2.05 -18.86 4.23
C HIS A 335 1.57 -19.51 2.92
N LYS A 336 2.45 -20.17 2.17
CA LYS A 336 2.13 -20.78 0.87
C LYS A 336 2.26 -22.31 0.85
N GLY A 337 2.07 -22.94 2.00
CA GLY A 337 2.30 -24.37 2.21
C GLY A 337 3.74 -24.72 2.62
N ASP A 338 4.56 -23.71 2.96
CA ASP A 338 5.92 -23.79 3.47
C ASP A 338 6.01 -23.68 5.01
N LEU A 339 4.93 -24.10 5.68
CA LEU A 339 4.84 -24.30 7.11
C LEU A 339 4.18 -25.65 7.36
N SER A 340 4.89 -26.54 8.04
CA SER A 340 4.50 -27.92 8.34
C SER A 340 3.39 -28.00 9.38
N ARG A 341 2.72 -29.15 9.46
CA ARG A 341 1.64 -29.33 10.45
C ARG A 341 2.21 -29.39 11.86
N GLU A 342 3.37 -30.02 12.01
CA GLU A 342 4.15 -30.14 13.24
C GLU A 342 4.52 -28.76 13.78
N SER A 343 4.96 -27.84 12.91
CA SER A 343 5.27 -26.46 13.26
C SER A 343 4.03 -25.64 13.61
N ILE A 344 2.92 -25.81 12.90
CA ILE A 344 1.62 -25.23 13.26
C ILE A 344 1.21 -25.67 14.66
N ASP A 345 1.21 -26.98 14.94
CA ASP A 345 0.81 -27.53 16.24
C ASP A 345 1.74 -27.11 17.39
N ALA A 346 3.05 -26.98 17.13
CA ALA A 346 4.00 -26.45 18.11
C ALA A 346 3.69 -24.98 18.48
N LEU A 347 3.41 -24.13 17.49
CA LEU A 347 3.06 -22.72 17.73
C LEU A 347 1.68 -22.58 18.40
N LEU A 348 0.71 -23.44 18.06
CA LEU A 348 -0.59 -23.48 18.72
C LEU A 348 -0.46 -23.85 20.21
N LYS A 349 0.41 -24.80 20.58
CA LYS A 349 0.70 -25.10 22.00
C LYS A 349 1.24 -23.87 22.74
N VAL A 350 2.19 -23.15 22.17
CA VAL A 350 2.72 -21.89 22.74
C VAL A 350 1.60 -20.83 22.84
N ALA A 351 0.71 -20.74 21.85
CA ALA A 351 -0.39 -19.77 21.84
C ALA A 351 -1.52 -20.07 22.83
N GLN A 352 -1.76 -21.35 23.16
CA GLN A 352 -2.96 -21.81 23.87
C GLN A 352 -2.74 -22.55 25.20
N SER A 353 -1.55 -23.07 25.50
CA SER A 353 -1.30 -23.81 26.75
C SER A 353 -1.42 -22.90 27.97
N ASP A 354 -1.98 -23.44 29.05
CA ASP A 354 -2.02 -22.82 30.39
C ASP A 354 -0.74 -23.08 31.20
N LYS A 355 0.12 -24.01 30.74
CA LYS A 355 1.41 -24.34 31.38
C LYS A 355 2.55 -23.40 31.00
N LEU A 356 2.39 -22.56 29.97
CA LEU A 356 3.45 -21.69 29.46
C LEU A 356 3.96 -20.75 30.58
N THR A 357 5.24 -20.85 30.91
CA THR A 357 5.89 -19.99 31.91
C THR A 357 6.81 -18.98 31.24
N PHE A 358 6.91 -17.80 31.86
CA PHE A 358 7.86 -16.74 31.49
C PHE A 358 9.03 -16.70 32.49
N PRO A 359 10.20 -16.16 32.12
CA PRO A 359 11.25 -15.83 33.07
C PRO A 359 10.75 -14.92 34.20
N GLU A 360 11.34 -15.04 35.39
CA GLU A 360 11.09 -14.10 36.48
C GLU A 360 11.64 -12.71 36.12
N THR A 361 10.86 -11.66 36.37
CA THR A 361 11.25 -10.27 36.10
C THR A 361 10.65 -9.34 37.16
N ASP A 362 11.24 -8.15 37.33
CA ASP A 362 10.69 -7.12 38.23
C ASP A 362 9.35 -6.52 37.75
N TYR A 363 8.90 -6.82 36.52
CA TYR A 363 7.71 -6.22 35.92
C TYR A 363 6.41 -6.93 36.31
N GLN A 364 5.76 -6.42 37.36
CA GLN A 364 4.54 -6.99 37.95
C GLN A 364 3.29 -6.94 37.05
N ASN A 365 3.32 -6.22 35.93
CA ASN A 365 2.16 -6.06 35.03
C ASN A 365 2.21 -6.99 33.80
N GLY A 366 3.14 -7.95 33.77
CA GLY A 366 3.14 -9.01 32.76
C GLY A 366 1.85 -9.83 32.83
N LYS A 367 1.28 -10.16 31.67
CA LYS A 367 0.07 -10.99 31.55
C LYS A 367 0.42 -12.39 31.02
N ASN A 368 -0.59 -13.25 30.86
CA ASN A 368 -0.46 -14.51 30.11
C ASN A 368 -1.70 -14.76 29.25
N VAL A 369 -2.02 -13.82 28.35
CA VAL A 369 -3.24 -13.84 27.54
C VAL A 369 -3.06 -14.81 26.38
N LYS A 370 -3.88 -15.86 26.26
CA LYS A 370 -3.84 -16.79 25.10
C LYS A 370 -4.03 -16.04 23.78
N GLN A 371 -3.34 -16.47 22.72
CA GLN A 371 -3.38 -15.79 21.43
C GLN A 371 -4.23 -16.56 20.42
N GLU A 372 -5.16 -15.86 19.75
CA GLU A 372 -5.97 -16.43 18.68
C GLU A 372 -5.16 -16.52 17.37
N LEU A 373 -4.36 -17.58 17.26
CA LEU A 373 -3.48 -17.82 16.13
C LEU A 373 -4.20 -18.62 15.03
N TRP A 374 -4.36 -17.99 13.87
CA TRP A 374 -4.92 -18.56 12.65
C TRP A 374 -3.83 -18.74 11.60
N PHE A 375 -3.88 -19.82 10.82
CA PHE A 375 -2.97 -20.03 9.70
C PHE A 375 -3.74 -19.95 8.38
N VAL A 376 -3.25 -19.13 7.46
CA VAL A 376 -3.87 -18.84 6.15
C VAL A 376 -2.95 -19.37 5.06
N ASN A 377 -3.26 -20.54 4.51
CA ASN A 377 -2.48 -21.14 3.44
C ASN A 377 -2.96 -20.64 2.07
N MET A 378 -2.16 -19.79 1.44
CA MET A 378 -2.36 -19.20 0.12
C MET A 378 -1.95 -20.12 -1.05
N GLY A 379 -1.34 -21.28 -0.77
CA GLY A 379 -0.91 -22.24 -1.81
C GLY A 379 -1.99 -22.68 -2.82
N PRO A 380 -3.28 -22.79 -2.46
CA PRO A 380 -4.37 -23.02 -3.42
C PRO A 380 -4.63 -21.85 -4.37
N ALA A 381 -4.47 -20.61 -3.89
CA ALA A 381 -4.78 -19.39 -4.64
C ALA A 381 -3.73 -19.04 -5.68
N LEU A 382 -2.46 -19.33 -5.39
CA LEU A 382 -1.34 -18.91 -6.22
C LEU A 382 -1.25 -19.71 -7.51
N ASP A 383 -0.95 -19.01 -8.60
CA ASP A 383 -0.60 -19.65 -9.86
C ASP A 383 0.68 -20.50 -9.69
N THR A 384 0.71 -21.68 -10.32
CA THR A 384 1.82 -22.63 -10.16
C THR A 384 3.15 -22.09 -10.66
N ASP A 385 3.13 -21.26 -11.69
CA ASP A 385 4.33 -20.71 -12.31
C ASP A 385 4.90 -19.53 -11.49
N VAL A 386 4.09 -19.00 -10.57
CA VAL A 386 4.43 -17.85 -9.71
C VAL A 386 4.71 -18.24 -8.26
N ARG A 387 4.04 -19.28 -7.73
CA ARG A 387 4.08 -19.64 -6.30
C ARG A 387 5.49 -19.69 -5.70
N ASP A 388 6.44 -20.29 -6.42
CA ASP A 388 7.80 -20.52 -5.91
C ASP A 388 8.72 -19.30 -6.14
N SER A 389 8.27 -18.30 -6.90
CA SER A 389 8.94 -17.00 -7.03
C SER A 389 8.71 -16.07 -5.81
N PHE A 390 7.68 -16.35 -5.00
CA PHE A 390 7.56 -15.81 -3.65
C PHE A 390 8.59 -16.52 -2.74
N SER A 391 9.71 -15.87 -2.50
CA SER A 391 10.78 -16.38 -1.63
C SER A 391 11.51 -15.22 -0.93
N GLY A 392 12.08 -15.51 0.24
CA GLY A 392 12.69 -14.49 1.11
C GLY A 392 11.71 -13.34 1.39
N PHE A 393 12.18 -12.10 1.21
CA PHE A 393 11.40 -10.87 1.40
C PHE A 393 10.08 -10.82 0.62
N LYS A 394 9.96 -11.53 -0.52
CA LYS A 394 8.74 -11.52 -1.34
C LYS A 394 7.55 -12.20 -0.66
N ASN A 395 7.78 -13.12 0.27
CA ASN A 395 6.69 -13.77 1.03
C ASN A 395 5.82 -12.76 1.81
N LYS A 396 6.36 -11.60 2.19
CA LYS A 396 5.61 -10.54 2.90
C LYS A 396 4.39 -10.04 2.12
N TRP A 397 4.45 -10.04 0.78
CA TRP A 397 3.31 -9.63 -0.06
C TRP A 397 2.12 -10.57 0.06
N LEU A 398 2.37 -11.88 0.25
CA LEU A 398 1.29 -12.83 0.47
C LEU A 398 0.54 -12.49 1.75
N ALA A 399 1.29 -12.20 2.82
CA ALA A 399 0.72 -11.81 4.10
C ALA A 399 -0.07 -10.50 4.01
N GLN A 400 0.49 -9.49 3.34
CA GLN A 400 -0.09 -8.15 3.32
C GLN A 400 -1.28 -8.01 2.34
N SER A 401 -1.22 -8.61 1.16
CA SER A 401 -2.31 -8.54 0.19
C SER A 401 -3.43 -9.55 0.46
N PHE A 402 -3.12 -10.73 1.02
CA PHE A 402 -4.08 -11.86 1.08
C PHE A 402 -4.43 -12.39 2.47
N ASN A 403 -4.07 -11.70 3.55
CA ASN A 403 -4.77 -11.87 4.83
C ASN A 403 -6.28 -11.59 4.67
N LEU A 404 -7.06 -11.89 5.70
CA LEU A 404 -8.52 -11.74 5.74
C LEU A 404 -8.99 -10.67 6.74
N PHE A 405 -8.15 -9.69 7.10
CA PHE A 405 -8.56 -8.52 7.90
C PHE A 405 -8.89 -7.31 7.02
N GLU A 406 -9.77 -6.41 7.47
CA GLU A 406 -10.02 -5.13 6.79
C GLU A 406 -8.87 -4.14 7.03
N GLU A 407 -8.44 -4.03 8.28
CA GLU A 407 -7.32 -3.25 8.79
C GLU A 407 -6.31 -4.21 9.44
N TYR A 408 -5.02 -4.10 9.13
CA TYR A 408 -4.01 -4.97 9.73
C TYR A 408 -2.76 -4.21 10.16
N ILE A 409 -2.09 -4.75 11.18
CA ILE A 409 -0.67 -4.51 11.46
C ILE A 409 0.08 -5.74 10.93
N PHE A 410 1.03 -5.54 10.02
CA PHE A 410 2.01 -6.56 9.64
C PHE A 410 3.25 -6.36 10.51
N MET A 411 3.81 -7.46 11.01
CA MET A 411 5.11 -7.45 11.69
C MET A 411 6.01 -8.55 11.12
N ASP A 412 7.29 -8.22 10.94
CA ASP A 412 8.32 -9.24 10.82
C ASP A 412 8.40 -10.04 12.11
N VAL A 413 8.73 -11.33 11.99
CA VAL A 413 8.76 -12.23 13.15
C VAL A 413 9.95 -11.96 14.10
N ASP A 414 10.90 -11.10 13.71
CA ASP A 414 11.90 -10.47 14.59
C ASP A 414 11.61 -9.00 14.95
N ALA A 415 10.37 -8.52 14.78
CA ALA A 415 9.93 -7.24 15.32
C ALA A 415 9.30 -7.41 16.72
N ILE A 416 9.45 -6.39 17.58
CA ILE A 416 8.85 -6.39 18.93
C ILE A 416 8.20 -5.03 19.19
N SER A 417 6.91 -5.01 19.55
CA SER A 417 6.24 -3.80 20.03
C SER A 417 6.34 -3.68 21.57
N TYR A 418 6.60 -2.47 22.05
CA TYR A 418 6.66 -2.10 23.47
C TYR A 418 5.47 -1.23 23.89
N VAL A 419 4.65 -0.80 22.93
CA VAL A 419 3.34 -0.17 23.15
C VAL A 419 2.23 -1.22 22.98
N ASP A 420 0.97 -0.82 23.22
CA ASP A 420 -0.17 -1.62 22.79
C ASP A 420 -0.28 -1.56 21.25
N LEU A 421 -0.67 -2.64 20.59
CA LEU A 421 -0.82 -2.67 19.12
C LEU A 421 -1.90 -1.69 18.64
N ASP A 422 -2.93 -1.43 19.45
CA ASP A 422 -3.96 -0.44 19.12
C ASP A 422 -3.41 0.99 18.99
N TYR A 423 -2.20 1.27 19.49
CA TYR A 423 -1.51 2.55 19.29
C TYR A 423 -1.38 2.91 17.81
N TYR A 424 -1.01 1.95 16.95
CA TYR A 424 -0.66 2.27 15.57
C TYR A 424 -1.88 2.70 14.75
N PHE A 425 -3.03 2.04 14.97
CA PHE A 425 -4.34 2.42 14.40
C PHE A 425 -4.87 3.78 14.92
N GLN A 426 -4.23 4.36 15.93
CA GLN A 426 -4.62 5.65 16.53
C GLN A 426 -3.68 6.80 16.15
N THR A 427 -2.58 6.51 15.45
CA THR A 427 -1.65 7.55 14.98
C THR A 427 -2.33 8.51 14.00
N PRO A 428 -1.95 9.81 13.97
CA PRO A 428 -2.52 10.77 13.03
C PRO A 428 -2.41 10.32 11.57
N GLY A 429 -1.21 9.87 11.15
CA GLY A 429 -0.97 9.39 9.79
C GLY A 429 -1.88 8.22 9.39
N TYR A 430 -2.07 7.24 10.28
CA TYR A 430 -2.98 6.12 10.00
C TYR A 430 -4.44 6.59 9.85
N ARG A 431 -4.89 7.52 10.70
CA ARG A 431 -6.26 8.04 10.65
C ARG A 431 -6.51 8.94 9.44
N GLU A 432 -5.48 9.61 8.93
CA GLU A 432 -5.53 10.45 7.74
C GLU A 432 -5.54 9.58 6.47
N THR A 433 -4.56 8.69 6.30
CA THR A 433 -4.31 8.01 5.01
C THR A 433 -4.65 6.52 4.99
N GLY A 434 -5.13 5.95 6.10
CA GLY A 434 -5.32 4.49 6.22
C GLY A 434 -4.02 3.68 6.25
N THR A 435 -2.84 4.30 6.40
CA THR A 435 -1.55 3.59 6.43
C THR A 435 -0.57 4.14 7.46
N LEU A 436 0.39 3.32 7.88
CA LEU A 436 1.53 3.75 8.68
C LEU A 436 2.79 2.97 8.30
N PHE A 437 3.78 3.67 7.76
CA PHE A 437 5.12 3.17 7.48
C PHE A 437 6.15 3.79 8.45
N PHE A 438 7.32 3.19 8.57
CA PHE A 438 8.42 3.68 9.43
C PHE A 438 9.68 3.91 8.59
N ARG A 439 10.47 4.92 8.94
CA ARG A 439 11.69 5.28 8.18
C ARG A 439 12.87 4.42 8.63
N ASP A 440 13.65 3.88 7.70
CA ASP A 440 14.91 3.19 8.04
C ASP A 440 16.07 4.19 8.20
N ARG A 441 17.15 3.70 8.79
CA ARG A 441 18.38 4.41 9.10
C ARG A 441 19.02 4.91 7.80
N TYR A 442 19.37 6.18 7.78
CA TYR A 442 20.19 6.72 6.69
C TYR A 442 21.57 6.06 6.67
N GLN A 443 21.89 5.33 5.60
CA GLN A 443 23.18 4.64 5.43
C GLN A 443 24.12 5.32 4.42
N GLY A 444 23.65 6.35 3.69
CA GLY A 444 24.42 6.96 2.60
C GLY A 444 24.67 6.03 1.42
N GLU A 445 23.87 4.97 1.27
CA GLU A 445 23.92 4.09 0.11
C GLU A 445 23.08 4.69 -1.02
N GLY A 446 23.75 5.00 -2.13
CA GLY A 446 23.10 5.54 -3.32
C GLY A 446 22.16 4.54 -3.99
N VAL A 447 21.07 5.05 -4.55
CA VAL A 447 20.27 4.31 -5.53
C VAL A 447 21.05 4.14 -6.84
N ASP A 448 20.79 3.06 -7.59
CA ASP A 448 21.32 2.96 -8.96
C ASP A 448 20.70 4.09 -9.79
N THR A 449 21.48 4.81 -10.59
CA THR A 449 21.02 6.03 -11.28
C THR A 449 19.93 5.77 -12.32
N LYS A 450 19.73 4.52 -12.76
CA LYS A 450 18.60 4.15 -13.62
C LYS A 450 17.29 4.04 -12.84
N CYS A 451 17.34 3.76 -11.54
CA CYS A 451 16.16 3.42 -10.76
C CYS A 451 15.17 4.58 -10.54
N PRO A 452 15.57 5.81 -10.20
CA PRO A 452 14.65 6.96 -10.19
C PRO A 452 13.93 7.12 -11.54
N ALA A 453 14.69 7.16 -12.64
CA ALA A 453 14.14 7.27 -13.99
C ALA A 453 13.19 6.12 -14.38
N MET A 454 13.50 4.87 -13.99
CA MET A 454 12.62 3.71 -14.21
C MET A 454 11.35 3.75 -13.36
N VAL A 455 11.44 4.30 -12.16
CA VAL A 455 10.30 4.40 -11.23
C VAL A 455 9.41 5.60 -11.60
N GLU A 456 9.98 6.67 -12.16
CA GLU A 456 9.24 7.81 -12.72
C GLU A 456 8.32 7.40 -13.89
N THR A 457 8.69 6.39 -14.70
CA THR A 457 7.79 5.88 -15.76
C THR A 457 6.57 5.12 -15.22
N LEU A 458 6.48 4.85 -13.92
CA LEU A 458 5.33 4.17 -13.31
C LEU A 458 4.13 5.09 -13.09
N PHE A 459 4.35 6.40 -13.02
CA PHE A 459 3.35 7.37 -12.57
C PHE A 459 2.24 7.61 -13.60
N PRO A 460 1.08 8.14 -13.16
CA PRO A 460 0.03 8.59 -14.07
C PRO A 460 0.55 9.54 -15.17
N ASN A 461 0.32 9.16 -16.42
CA ASN A 461 0.74 9.95 -17.57
C ASN A 461 -0.24 11.10 -17.83
N PHE A 462 0.16 12.08 -18.63
CA PHE A 462 -0.65 13.25 -18.96
C PHE A 462 -2.12 12.95 -19.36
N LEU A 463 -2.37 11.92 -20.18
CA LEU A 463 -3.72 11.57 -20.61
C LEU A 463 -4.53 10.94 -19.47
N GLU A 464 -3.86 10.20 -18.59
CA GLU A 464 -4.46 9.62 -17.38
C GLU A 464 -4.85 10.73 -16.40
N ASN A 465 -3.94 11.68 -16.15
CA ASN A 465 -4.19 12.87 -15.33
C ASN A 465 -5.38 13.68 -15.85
N TYR A 466 -5.49 13.85 -17.17
CA TYR A 466 -6.51 14.69 -17.80
C TYR A 466 -7.89 14.01 -17.90
N TYR A 467 -7.95 12.70 -18.18
CA TYR A 467 -9.22 11.98 -18.41
C TYR A 467 -9.72 11.18 -17.20
N TRP A 468 -8.85 10.83 -16.26
CA TRP A 468 -9.16 9.99 -15.09
C TRP A 468 -8.90 10.67 -13.74
N ASN A 469 -8.20 11.82 -13.70
CA ASN A 469 -7.77 12.48 -12.46
C ASN A 469 -6.93 11.58 -11.55
N HIS A 470 -6.20 10.60 -12.11
CA HIS A 470 -5.15 9.90 -11.38
C HIS A 470 -3.92 10.80 -11.31
N TYR A 471 -3.24 10.84 -10.17
CA TYR A 471 -1.99 11.57 -9.97
C TYR A 471 -1.05 10.72 -9.11
N ALA A 472 0.25 10.99 -9.12
CA ALA A 472 1.13 10.43 -8.11
C ALA A 472 0.80 11.06 -6.75
N ALA A 473 0.90 10.30 -5.64
CA ALA A 473 0.44 10.76 -4.32
C ALA A 473 1.21 11.97 -3.75
N VAL A 474 2.34 12.34 -4.38
CA VAL A 474 3.24 13.44 -4.02
C VAL A 474 3.80 14.08 -5.30
N ASP A 475 3.78 15.41 -5.38
CA ASP A 475 4.28 16.16 -6.53
C ASP A 475 5.81 16.35 -6.46
N LEU A 476 6.56 15.75 -7.38
CA LEU A 476 8.04 15.83 -7.41
C LEU A 476 8.54 17.26 -7.69
N ASP A 477 7.85 18.02 -8.55
CA ASP A 477 8.24 19.39 -8.89
C ASP A 477 8.16 20.29 -7.64
N TYR A 478 7.14 20.06 -6.79
CA TYR A 478 7.04 20.71 -5.48
C TYR A 478 8.20 20.31 -4.55
N LEU A 479 8.57 19.03 -4.50
CA LEU A 479 9.62 18.54 -3.61
C LEU A 479 11.01 19.08 -3.96
N GLU A 480 11.35 19.24 -5.24
CA GLU A 480 12.68 19.72 -5.66
C GLU A 480 12.98 21.13 -5.12
N TYR A 481 11.98 22.02 -5.13
CA TYR A 481 12.12 23.41 -4.69
C TYR A 481 11.80 23.66 -3.22
N GLN A 482 11.22 22.69 -2.51
CA GLN A 482 10.76 22.86 -1.13
C GLN A 482 11.85 22.56 -0.09
N CYS A 483 11.90 23.36 0.97
CA CYS A 483 12.85 23.16 2.06
C CYS A 483 12.45 21.96 2.95
N ASP A 484 13.37 21.03 3.22
CA ASP A 484 13.15 19.81 4.03
C ASP A 484 12.42 20.02 5.37
N LYS A 485 12.59 21.20 6.00
CA LYS A 485 11.92 21.56 7.26
C LYS A 485 10.40 21.77 7.15
N TYR A 486 9.87 21.89 5.93
CA TYR A 486 8.44 22.02 5.63
C TYR A 486 7.85 20.74 5.03
N LEU A 487 8.67 19.72 4.76
CA LEU A 487 8.23 18.45 4.21
C LEU A 487 7.75 17.49 5.29
N ARG A 488 6.60 16.86 5.04
CA ARG A 488 6.07 15.75 5.84
C ARG A 488 6.99 14.51 5.74
N PRO A 489 6.92 13.55 6.68
CA PRO A 489 7.82 12.39 6.70
C PRO A 489 7.82 11.56 5.40
N HIS A 490 6.69 11.42 4.72
CA HIS A 490 6.58 10.71 3.44
C HIS A 490 7.15 11.53 2.27
N GLU A 491 6.89 12.84 2.24
CA GLU A 491 7.47 13.77 1.26
C GLU A 491 9.01 13.77 1.33
N LYS A 492 9.58 13.71 2.54
CA LYS A 492 11.02 13.51 2.75
C LYS A 492 11.51 12.18 2.17
N ALA A 493 10.78 11.09 2.35
CA ALA A 493 11.16 9.78 1.80
C ALA A 493 11.18 9.79 0.26
N VAL A 494 10.18 10.41 -0.37
CA VAL A 494 10.13 10.61 -1.83
C VAL A 494 11.30 11.48 -2.29
N LYS A 495 11.49 12.67 -1.71
CA LYS A 495 12.60 13.57 -2.07
C LYS A 495 13.96 12.90 -1.92
N ASN A 496 14.19 12.20 -0.81
CA ASN A 496 15.44 11.50 -0.55
C ASN A 496 15.77 10.45 -1.62
N TYR A 497 14.76 9.76 -2.17
CA TYR A 497 14.93 8.69 -3.15
C TYR A 497 15.13 9.23 -4.58
N PHE A 498 14.29 10.15 -5.04
CA PHE A 498 14.34 10.67 -6.43
C PHE A 498 15.34 11.82 -6.61
N VAL A 499 15.34 12.80 -5.70
CA VAL A 499 16.19 14.00 -5.80
C VAL A 499 17.56 13.72 -5.18
N ASP A 500 17.59 13.30 -3.93
CA ASP A 500 18.86 13.10 -3.20
C ASP A 500 19.50 11.71 -3.46
N ASN A 501 18.86 10.85 -4.27
CA ASN A 501 19.37 9.56 -4.77
C ASN A 501 19.76 8.54 -3.68
N ASN A 502 19.03 8.46 -2.57
CA ASN A 502 19.32 7.58 -1.42
C ASN A 502 18.35 6.39 -1.28
N LYS A 503 18.90 5.20 -1.02
CA LYS A 503 18.16 4.00 -0.58
C LYS A 503 17.91 3.99 0.93
N HIS A 504 17.18 2.95 1.40
CA HIS A 504 16.81 2.69 2.80
C HIS A 504 15.89 3.78 3.36
N GLN A 505 14.83 4.09 2.63
CA GLN A 505 13.83 5.07 3.11
C GLN A 505 12.83 4.47 4.10
N MET A 506 12.58 3.16 4.05
CA MET A 506 11.54 2.48 4.82
C MET A 506 12.06 1.25 5.57
N ASP A 507 11.64 1.10 6.82
CA ASP A 507 11.78 -0.13 7.58
C ASP A 507 10.47 -0.93 7.46
N SER A 508 10.52 -2.06 6.76
CA SER A 508 9.38 -2.94 6.51
C SER A 508 9.17 -4.00 7.60
N GLY A 509 9.80 -3.85 8.77
CA GLY A 509 9.58 -4.69 9.94
C GLY A 509 8.24 -4.49 10.63
N LEU A 510 7.59 -3.33 10.42
CA LEU A 510 6.22 -3.06 10.86
C LEU A 510 5.52 -2.17 9.83
N VAL A 511 4.35 -2.60 9.36
CA VAL A 511 3.50 -1.88 8.40
C VAL A 511 2.06 -1.92 8.89
N VAL A 512 1.34 -0.81 8.82
CA VAL A 512 -0.11 -0.80 9.12
C VAL A 512 -0.87 -0.32 7.90
N ALA A 513 -1.97 -1.00 7.54
CA ALA A 513 -2.77 -0.65 6.37
C ALA A 513 -4.26 -1.00 6.55
N HIS A 514 -5.14 -0.11 6.09
CA HIS A 514 -6.55 -0.38 5.83
C HIS A 514 -6.67 -1.08 4.46
N LYS A 515 -6.37 -2.38 4.42
CA LYS A 515 -6.28 -3.21 3.21
C LYS A 515 -7.46 -2.99 2.26
N ASN A 516 -8.68 -2.93 2.77
CA ASN A 516 -9.87 -2.80 1.91
C ASN A 516 -9.87 -1.51 1.06
N SER A 517 -9.18 -0.44 1.48
CA SER A 517 -9.05 0.83 0.74
C SER A 517 -7.76 0.92 -0.09
N HIS A 518 -6.87 -0.08 0.04
CA HIS A 518 -5.50 -0.04 -0.47
C HIS A 518 -5.03 -1.39 -1.05
N ILE A 519 -5.95 -2.29 -1.40
CA ILE A 519 -5.61 -3.62 -1.90
C ILE A 519 -4.89 -3.56 -3.25
N VAL A 520 -5.27 -2.62 -4.13
CA VAL A 520 -4.59 -2.41 -5.42
C VAL A 520 -3.18 -1.82 -5.24
N PRO A 521 -2.91 -0.78 -4.43
CA PRO A 521 -1.54 -0.36 -4.16
C PRO A 521 -0.67 -1.45 -3.52
N LEU A 522 -1.22 -2.30 -2.64
CA LEU A 522 -0.49 -3.47 -2.10
C LEU A 522 -0.14 -4.50 -3.19
N MET A 523 -1.07 -4.74 -4.12
CA MET A 523 -0.84 -5.61 -5.29
C MET A 523 0.17 -4.99 -6.28
N LEU A 524 0.12 -3.67 -6.50
CA LEU A 524 1.11 -2.90 -7.26
C LEU A 524 2.50 -3.04 -6.63
N SER A 525 2.64 -2.76 -5.33
CA SER A 525 3.89 -2.94 -4.57
C SER A 525 4.46 -4.36 -4.73
N SER A 526 3.61 -5.38 -4.64
CA SER A 526 4.00 -6.77 -4.92
C SER A 526 4.56 -6.90 -6.34
N MET A 527 3.82 -6.48 -7.36
CA MET A 527 4.22 -6.64 -8.77
C MET A 527 5.49 -5.84 -9.12
N LEU A 528 5.73 -4.68 -8.50
CA LEU A 528 6.99 -3.95 -8.62
C LEU A 528 8.17 -4.76 -8.06
N HIS A 529 8.06 -5.32 -6.85
CA HIS A 529 9.10 -6.19 -6.28
C HIS A 529 9.25 -7.53 -7.07
N MET A 530 8.19 -8.02 -7.71
CA MET A 530 8.28 -9.18 -8.60
C MET A 530 8.98 -8.88 -9.92
N THR A 531 9.01 -7.63 -10.38
CA THR A 531 9.65 -7.20 -11.64
C THR A 531 11.17 -7.27 -11.51
N GLN A 532 11.81 -8.23 -12.20
CA GLN A 532 13.26 -8.48 -12.08
C GLN A 532 14.13 -7.24 -12.34
N ALA A 533 13.75 -6.40 -13.31
CA ALA A 533 14.51 -5.21 -13.67
C ALA A 533 14.58 -4.16 -12.55
N LEU A 534 13.58 -4.12 -11.66
CA LEU A 534 13.58 -3.20 -10.51
C LEU A 534 14.42 -3.73 -9.34
N GLY A 535 14.75 -5.02 -9.28
CA GLY A 535 15.45 -5.66 -8.16
C GLY A 535 16.58 -4.83 -7.50
N PRO A 536 17.51 -4.21 -8.25
CA PRO A 536 18.59 -3.36 -7.71
C PRO A 536 18.15 -2.03 -7.07
N CYS A 537 16.91 -1.60 -7.26
CA CYS A 537 16.38 -0.31 -6.83
C CYS A 537 16.02 -0.25 -5.34
N SER A 538 15.81 -1.40 -4.70
CA SER A 538 15.47 -1.52 -3.28
C SER A 538 16.43 -2.47 -2.55
N TYR A 539 16.58 -2.30 -1.24
CA TYR A 539 17.14 -3.37 -0.41
C TYR A 539 16.00 -4.33 -0.02
N GLY A 540 15.80 -5.38 -0.81
CA GLY A 540 14.73 -6.35 -0.62
C GLY A 540 13.37 -5.75 -0.97
N ASP A 541 12.46 -5.72 -0.01
CA ASP A 541 11.06 -5.30 -0.13
C ASP A 541 10.80 -3.81 0.17
N LYS A 542 11.72 -3.15 0.88
CA LYS A 542 11.49 -1.91 1.62
C LYS A 542 10.87 -0.76 0.81
N GLU A 543 11.47 -0.41 -0.33
CA GLU A 543 11.04 0.74 -1.10
C GLU A 543 9.72 0.48 -1.85
N TYR A 544 9.43 -0.77 -2.21
CA TYR A 544 8.26 -1.11 -3.01
C TYR A 544 6.93 -0.87 -2.30
N PHE A 545 6.89 -0.87 -0.96
CA PHE A 545 5.70 -0.49 -0.19
C PHE A 545 5.26 0.92 -0.56
N TRP A 546 6.02 1.93 -0.17
CA TRP A 546 5.64 3.30 -0.43
C TRP A 546 5.65 3.64 -1.92
N LEU A 547 6.48 3.00 -2.76
CA LEU A 547 6.46 3.19 -4.21
C LEU A 547 5.16 2.71 -4.89
N GLY A 548 4.56 1.60 -4.44
CA GLY A 548 3.29 1.13 -5.01
C GLY A 548 2.13 2.06 -4.66
N PHE A 549 2.08 2.55 -3.42
CA PHE A 549 1.14 3.61 -3.02
C PHE A 549 1.39 4.89 -3.81
N TYR A 550 2.65 5.33 -3.88
CA TYR A 550 3.04 6.54 -4.58
C TYR A 550 2.64 6.52 -6.07
N ALA A 551 2.93 5.42 -6.77
CA ALA A 551 2.58 5.24 -8.17
C ALA A 551 1.08 4.99 -8.40
N SER A 552 0.34 4.46 -7.41
CA SER A 552 -1.13 4.32 -7.51
C SER A 552 -1.88 5.65 -7.37
N GLY A 553 -1.30 6.62 -6.64
CA GLY A 553 -1.97 7.86 -6.24
C GLY A 553 -2.66 7.80 -4.88
N HIS A 554 -2.63 6.65 -4.18
CA HIS A 554 -3.17 6.56 -2.83
C HIS A 554 -2.26 7.28 -1.84
N GLU A 555 -2.86 8.08 -0.97
CA GLU A 555 -2.16 8.73 0.14
C GLU A 555 -1.54 7.68 1.07
N PHE A 556 -0.38 8.02 1.65
CA PHE A 556 0.30 7.18 2.62
C PHE A 556 1.08 8.02 3.62
N ALA A 557 1.12 7.58 4.88
CA ALA A 557 1.85 8.24 5.94
C ALA A 557 3.08 7.44 6.39
N PHE A 558 4.18 8.16 6.59
CA PHE A 558 5.28 7.69 7.43
C PHE A 558 5.12 8.27 8.83
N HIS A 559 5.39 7.47 9.85
CA HIS A 559 5.43 7.90 11.25
C HIS A 559 6.47 9.03 11.44
N GLU A 560 6.14 10.04 12.24
CA GLU A 560 7.01 11.20 12.48
C GLU A 560 8.32 10.84 13.18
N GLY A 561 8.24 9.86 14.10
CA GLY A 561 9.39 9.35 14.84
C GLY A 561 10.40 8.68 13.94
N ARG A 562 11.65 9.15 14.00
CA ARG A 562 12.79 8.65 13.24
C ARG A 562 13.36 7.35 13.85
N PRO A 563 14.11 6.56 13.08
CA PRO A 563 14.83 5.41 13.63
C PRO A 563 15.98 5.87 14.51
N GLY A 564 16.29 5.07 15.52
CA GLY A 564 17.37 5.28 16.48
C GLY A 564 17.87 3.96 17.05
N ALA A 565 18.60 4.03 18.16
CA ALA A 565 19.07 2.85 18.88
C ALA A 565 18.77 2.98 20.38
N THR A 566 18.44 1.86 21.02
CA THR A 566 18.22 1.74 22.47
C THR A 566 19.21 0.79 23.10
N GLY A 567 19.67 1.11 24.32
CA GLY A 567 20.68 0.33 25.03
C GLY A 567 21.32 1.11 26.17
N THR A 568 22.56 0.77 26.49
CA THR A 568 23.44 1.53 27.39
C THR A 568 24.24 2.59 26.61
N ILE A 569 24.47 3.76 27.22
CA ILE A 569 25.32 4.80 26.64
C ILE A 569 26.79 4.38 26.75
N LYS A 570 27.55 4.66 25.69
CA LYS A 570 29.00 4.79 25.73
C LYS A 570 29.39 6.25 25.49
N ASP A 571 30.25 6.79 26.35
CA ASP A 571 30.82 8.13 26.21
C ASP A 571 32.02 8.12 25.24
N ASP A 572 32.18 9.19 24.44
CA ASP A 572 33.44 9.46 23.73
C ASP A 572 34.32 10.38 24.58
N GLU A 573 35.49 9.88 24.98
CA GLU A 573 36.48 10.64 25.75
C GLU A 573 37.11 11.80 24.95
N HIS A 574 37.03 11.77 23.62
CA HIS A 574 37.58 12.79 22.73
C HIS A 574 36.64 14.00 22.58
N VAL A 575 36.35 14.66 23.71
CA VAL A 575 35.49 15.84 23.79
C VAL A 575 36.27 17.13 24.02
N ASN A 576 35.84 18.20 23.37
CA ASN A 576 36.34 19.55 23.62
C ASN A 576 35.74 20.11 24.91
N GLN A 577 36.52 20.04 26.00
CA GLN A 577 36.13 20.54 27.33
C GLN A 577 35.84 22.05 27.35
N TYR A 578 36.55 22.86 26.53
CA TYR A 578 36.33 24.32 26.44
C TYR A 578 34.92 24.66 25.91
N PHE A 579 34.42 23.88 24.95
CA PHE A 579 33.02 24.00 24.47
C PHE A 579 32.02 23.18 25.30
N GLN A 580 32.43 22.61 26.45
CA GLN A 580 31.62 21.71 27.27
C GLN A 580 30.97 20.58 26.44
N GLN A 581 31.72 20.06 25.47
CA GLN A 581 31.19 19.06 24.54
C GLN A 581 30.89 17.75 25.26
N LYS A 582 29.71 17.19 24.97
CA LYS A 582 29.30 15.84 25.33
C LYS A 582 28.99 15.07 24.06
N LYS A 583 29.39 13.81 24.03
CA LYS A 583 29.16 12.88 22.93
C LYS A 583 28.79 11.53 23.53
N HIS A 584 27.69 10.97 23.04
CA HIS A 584 27.16 9.70 23.49
C HIS A 584 26.85 8.84 22.27
N GLU A 585 27.18 7.55 22.32
CA GLU A 585 26.77 6.56 21.32
C GLU A 585 26.05 5.38 21.97
N ILE A 586 25.06 4.83 21.26
CA ILE A 586 24.43 3.55 21.57
C ILE A 586 24.61 2.66 20.34
N CYS A 587 25.33 1.55 20.51
CA CYS A 587 25.63 0.61 19.43
C CYS A 587 24.83 -0.69 19.61
N SER A 588 23.99 -1.05 18.64
CA SER A 588 23.11 -2.22 18.72
C SER A 588 22.96 -2.91 17.36
N ALA A 589 22.67 -4.21 17.38
CA ALA A 589 22.22 -4.96 16.18
C ALA A 589 20.76 -4.65 15.80
N ILE A 590 20.04 -4.00 16.71
CA ILE A 590 18.60 -3.75 16.68
C ILE A 590 18.33 -2.32 16.18
N ILE A 591 17.28 -2.14 15.37
CA ILE A 591 16.74 -0.82 15.01
C ILE A 591 15.65 -0.45 16.01
N SER A 592 15.67 0.75 16.59
CA SER A 592 14.67 1.20 17.54
C SER A 592 13.83 2.34 16.98
N HIS A 593 12.51 2.19 16.96
CA HIS A 593 11.58 3.23 16.54
C HIS A 593 10.95 3.87 17.78
N MET A 594 11.13 5.18 17.93
CA MET A 594 10.72 5.93 19.12
C MET A 594 9.81 7.11 18.75
N SER A 595 8.88 7.46 19.64
CA SER A 595 8.10 8.70 19.51
C SER A 595 8.97 9.90 19.90
N GLU A 596 9.06 10.91 19.02
CA GLU A 596 9.74 12.17 19.36
C GLU A 596 8.99 12.97 20.43
N HIS A 597 7.65 12.88 20.43
CA HIS A 597 6.79 13.62 21.36
C HIS A 597 6.73 12.96 22.74
N SER A 598 6.35 11.68 22.84
CA SER A 598 6.21 11.00 24.14
C SER A 598 7.53 10.45 24.70
N ARG A 599 8.59 10.45 23.88
CA ARG A 599 9.93 9.91 24.20
C ARG A 599 9.85 8.47 24.70
N GLU A 600 9.12 7.65 23.94
CA GLU A 600 8.87 6.24 24.23
C GLU A 600 9.39 5.34 23.12
N LEU A 601 9.80 4.13 23.50
CA LEU A 601 10.09 3.07 22.56
C LEU A 601 8.76 2.50 22.07
N LEU A 602 8.53 2.56 20.76
CA LEU A 602 7.32 2.06 20.12
C LEU A 602 7.53 0.61 19.74
N TRP A 603 8.55 0.34 18.93
CA TRP A 603 8.92 -1.00 18.50
C TRP A 603 10.39 -1.08 18.11
N VAL A 604 10.89 -2.30 17.95
CA VAL A 604 12.23 -2.58 17.41
C VAL A 604 12.21 -3.62 16.30
N ASN A 605 13.17 -3.55 15.37
CA ASN A 605 13.45 -4.57 14.36
C ASN A 605 14.78 -5.28 14.67
N GLY A 606 14.79 -6.62 14.68
CA GLY A 606 15.97 -7.46 14.91
C GLY A 606 15.97 -8.23 16.23
N GLY A 607 14.82 -8.37 16.88
CA GLY A 607 14.63 -9.01 18.18
C GLY A 607 15.09 -8.14 19.35
N ALA A 608 15.30 -8.77 20.51
CA ALA A 608 15.81 -8.12 21.73
C ALA A 608 17.19 -8.63 22.19
N GLN A 609 17.80 -9.54 21.43
CA GLN A 609 19.11 -10.15 21.74
C GLN A 609 20.26 -9.34 21.13
N THR A 610 21.41 -9.31 21.80
CA THR A 610 22.61 -8.55 21.35
C THR A 610 23.03 -8.87 19.92
N CYS A 611 22.84 -10.11 19.46
CA CYS A 611 22.94 -10.48 18.06
C CYS A 611 21.82 -11.43 17.63
N LYS A 612 21.15 -11.13 16.51
CA LYS A 612 20.00 -11.92 16.02
C LYS A 612 20.35 -13.19 15.23
N PHE A 613 21.64 -13.51 15.09
CA PHE A 613 22.13 -14.63 14.30
C PHE A 613 22.84 -15.64 15.21
N ASP A 614 22.20 -16.78 15.44
CA ASP A 614 22.71 -17.85 16.31
C ASP A 614 24.12 -18.34 15.91
N ASP A 615 24.47 -18.27 14.61
CA ASP A 615 25.76 -18.68 14.06
C ASP A 615 26.86 -17.59 14.06
N ALA A 616 26.51 -16.33 14.35
CA ALA A 616 27.46 -15.22 14.19
C ALA A 616 28.62 -15.24 15.19
N ALA A 617 28.42 -15.75 16.41
CA ALA A 617 29.48 -15.85 17.41
C ALA A 617 30.63 -16.73 16.92
N GLU A 618 30.34 -17.84 16.24
CA GLU A 618 31.35 -18.71 15.63
C GLU A 618 32.04 -18.08 14.42
N SER A 619 31.27 -17.43 13.53
CA SER A 619 31.86 -16.77 12.35
C SER A 619 32.78 -15.63 12.75
N ASP A 620 32.40 -14.87 13.77
CA ASP A 620 33.12 -13.70 14.22
C ASP A 620 34.36 -14.07 15.04
N TRP A 621 34.30 -15.15 15.82
CA TRP A 621 35.47 -15.71 16.50
C TRP A 621 36.55 -16.19 15.52
N LYS A 622 36.13 -16.79 14.39
CA LYS A 622 37.02 -17.24 13.31
C LYS A 622 37.52 -16.10 12.41
N ASN A 623 36.99 -14.88 12.54
CA ASN A 623 37.35 -13.75 11.71
C ASN A 623 38.48 -12.91 12.34
N GLU A 624 39.71 -13.15 11.89
CA GLU A 624 40.93 -12.48 12.36
C GLU A 624 40.81 -10.93 12.37
N LYS A 625 40.06 -10.33 11.43
CA LYS A 625 39.86 -8.87 11.36
C LYS A 625 39.08 -8.30 12.53
N LEU A 626 38.23 -9.10 13.18
CA LEU A 626 37.47 -8.68 14.36
C LEU A 626 38.29 -8.78 15.64
N ASN A 627 39.37 -9.57 15.65
CA ASN A 627 40.23 -9.85 16.80
C ASN A 627 39.43 -10.16 18.09
N MET A 628 38.42 -11.04 17.98
CA MET A 628 37.57 -11.40 19.11
C MET A 628 38.32 -11.94 20.34
N PRO A 629 39.43 -12.70 20.21
CA PRO A 629 40.23 -13.12 21.37
C PRO A 629 40.87 -11.99 22.18
N SER A 630 40.91 -10.75 21.68
CA SER A 630 41.34 -9.58 22.47
C SER A 630 40.18 -8.83 23.14
N LYS A 631 38.94 -9.29 22.95
CA LYS A 631 37.70 -8.66 23.43
C LYS A 631 36.91 -9.58 24.37
N PHE A 632 37.02 -10.88 24.17
CA PHE A 632 36.34 -11.93 24.95
C PHE A 632 37.34 -13.03 25.29
N SER A 633 37.16 -13.67 26.45
CA SER A 633 38.02 -14.73 26.96
C SER A 633 37.85 -16.07 26.24
N SER A 634 36.68 -16.33 25.65
CA SER A 634 36.35 -17.59 24.98
C SER A 634 35.24 -17.47 23.95
N LEU A 635 35.07 -18.50 23.11
CA LEU A 635 33.95 -18.62 22.16
C LEU A 635 32.61 -18.73 22.91
N GLU A 636 32.61 -19.44 24.04
CA GLU A 636 31.44 -19.64 24.89
C GLU A 636 30.97 -18.32 25.53
N GLU A 637 31.91 -17.41 25.87
CA GLU A 637 31.56 -16.08 26.38
C GLU A 637 30.87 -15.23 25.31
N ILE A 638 31.42 -15.15 24.09
CA ILE A 638 30.78 -14.38 23.02
C ILE A 638 29.43 -15.00 22.60
N GLN A 639 29.33 -16.33 22.55
CA GLN A 639 28.04 -17.01 22.33
C GLN A 639 27.01 -16.61 23.38
N ARG A 640 27.37 -16.62 24.67
CA ARG A 640 26.50 -16.19 25.77
C ARG A 640 26.07 -14.73 25.61
N VAL A 641 27.01 -13.81 25.42
CA VAL A 641 26.75 -12.36 25.26
C VAL A 641 25.87 -12.06 24.03
N TYR A 642 25.99 -12.84 22.95
CA TYR A 642 25.18 -12.64 21.75
C TYR A 642 23.71 -13.01 21.96
N HIS A 643 23.43 -13.97 22.85
CA HIS A 643 22.08 -14.38 23.23
C HIS A 643 21.49 -13.57 24.39
N GLU A 644 22.30 -12.79 25.12
CA GLU A 644 21.81 -11.93 26.20
C GLU A 644 20.83 -10.86 25.68
N PRO A 645 19.81 -10.51 26.48
CA PRO A 645 18.88 -9.44 26.15
C PRO A 645 19.59 -8.08 26.24
N VAL A 646 19.30 -7.18 25.29
CA VAL A 646 19.82 -5.82 25.32
C VAL A 646 19.21 -5.06 26.50
N ASP A 647 20.07 -4.50 27.35
CA ASP A 647 19.68 -3.67 28.49
C ASP A 647 19.28 -2.26 28.02
N ILE A 648 17.98 -1.96 28.02
CA ILE A 648 17.43 -0.69 27.56
C ILE A 648 17.40 0.31 28.71
N GLN A 649 18.44 1.12 28.78
CA GLN A 649 18.56 2.23 29.74
C GLN A 649 18.21 3.59 29.09
N TYR A 650 18.71 3.80 27.87
CA TYR A 650 18.59 5.03 27.10
C TYR A 650 18.19 4.75 25.65
N GLY A 651 17.74 5.79 24.95
CA GLY A 651 17.56 5.81 23.50
C GLY A 651 18.22 7.02 22.87
N ILE A 652 18.79 6.85 21.67
CA ILE A 652 19.30 7.96 20.84
C ILE A 652 18.53 7.99 19.52
N LEU A 653 17.92 9.13 19.23
CA LEU A 653 17.46 9.52 17.90
C LEU A 653 18.55 10.38 17.26
N PRO A 654 19.37 9.85 16.34
CA PRO A 654 20.50 10.61 15.78
C PRO A 654 20.04 11.76 14.89
N ALA A 655 20.95 12.65 14.51
CA ALA A 655 20.65 13.69 13.52
C ALA A 655 20.36 13.08 12.13
N GLU A 656 19.52 13.72 11.31
CA GLU A 656 19.26 13.34 9.90
C GLU A 656 20.46 13.68 8.99
N LYS A 657 21.63 13.10 9.27
CA LYS A 657 22.90 13.36 8.60
C LYS A 657 23.80 12.13 8.60
N VAL A 658 24.75 12.10 7.66
CA VAL A 658 25.78 11.05 7.52
C VAL A 658 26.53 10.78 8.84
N ASP A 659 26.81 11.82 9.65
CA ASP A 659 27.56 11.69 10.90
C ASP A 659 26.72 11.15 12.08
N GLY A 660 25.38 11.15 11.97
CA GLY A 660 24.46 10.68 13.00
C GLY A 660 24.49 9.16 13.22
N TRP A 661 24.88 8.39 12.20
CA TRP A 661 25.03 6.94 12.26
C TRP A 661 26.49 6.51 12.09
N GLY A 662 26.85 5.37 12.66
CA GLY A 662 28.13 4.70 12.46
C GLY A 662 27.96 3.18 12.39
N ARG A 663 29.01 2.49 11.91
CA ARG A 663 29.16 1.03 12.03
C ARG A 663 30.34 0.72 12.95
N THR A 664 30.32 -0.45 13.62
CA THR A 664 31.44 -0.92 14.42
C THR A 664 32.48 -1.66 13.56
N ASP A 665 33.26 -2.53 14.20
CA ASP A 665 34.16 -3.53 13.60
C ASP A 665 33.52 -4.48 12.56
N GLY A 666 32.19 -4.55 12.45
CA GLY A 666 31.50 -5.44 11.52
C GLY A 666 31.06 -6.79 12.11
N ARG A 667 31.11 -6.93 13.43
CA ARG A 667 30.57 -8.08 14.16
C ARG A 667 29.03 -8.23 14.01
N CYS A 668 28.49 -9.37 14.42
CA CYS A 668 27.11 -9.79 14.17
C CYS A 668 26.73 -9.68 12.68
N LYS A 669 27.57 -10.24 11.80
CA LYS A 669 27.40 -10.17 10.32
C LYS A 669 27.29 -8.72 9.78
N GLY A 670 27.89 -7.74 10.46
CA GLY A 670 27.84 -6.33 10.11
C GLY A 670 26.57 -5.58 10.54
N TYR A 671 25.69 -6.19 11.35
CA TYR A 671 24.41 -5.58 11.76
C TYR A 671 24.53 -4.62 12.94
N VAL A 672 25.68 -4.47 13.60
CA VAL A 672 25.84 -3.51 14.71
C VAL A 672 26.06 -2.09 14.19
N PHE A 673 25.05 -1.23 14.39
CA PHE A 673 25.09 0.20 14.07
C PHE A 673 25.09 1.03 15.36
N CYS A 674 25.77 2.18 15.33
CA CYS A 674 25.84 3.12 16.43
C CYS A 674 25.04 4.39 16.10
N ALA A 675 24.00 4.68 16.88
CA ALA A 675 23.34 5.98 16.86
C ALA A 675 24.13 6.97 17.72
N ARG A 676 24.39 8.17 17.21
CA ARG A 676 25.21 9.19 17.90
C ARG A 676 24.41 10.41 18.30
N TYR A 677 24.76 10.93 19.47
CA TYR A 677 24.29 12.21 20.01
C TYR A 677 25.50 13.11 20.33
N GLU A 678 25.37 14.40 20.05
CA GLU A 678 26.38 15.40 20.38
C GLU A 678 25.73 16.68 20.92
N ARG A 679 26.27 17.24 22.00
CA ARG A 679 25.88 18.57 22.51
C ARG A 679 27.10 19.38 22.92
N HIS A 680 27.18 20.64 22.51
CA HIS A 680 28.24 21.56 22.89
C HIS A 680 27.76 23.02 22.94
N ILE A 681 28.50 23.90 23.62
CA ILE A 681 28.36 25.34 23.47
C ILE A 681 28.88 25.71 22.08
N LYS A 682 28.08 26.40 21.27
CA LYS A 682 28.47 26.85 19.93
C LYS A 682 29.78 27.66 20.03
N PRO A 683 30.81 27.35 19.23
CA PRO A 683 32.05 28.13 19.23
C PRO A 683 31.80 29.63 19.10
N TYR A 684 32.53 30.40 19.91
CA TYR A 684 32.42 31.87 20.02
C TYR A 684 31.04 32.38 20.49
N SER A 685 30.27 31.56 21.23
CA SER A 685 29.05 31.99 21.92
C SER A 685 29.18 31.81 23.43
N PHE A 686 28.59 32.73 24.21
CA PHE A 686 28.59 32.66 25.67
C PHE A 686 27.72 31.53 26.24
N SER A 687 26.60 31.20 25.57
CA SER A 687 25.60 30.28 26.11
C SER A 687 24.75 29.56 25.07
N LYS A 688 24.90 29.84 23.76
CA LYS A 688 24.10 29.16 22.73
C LYS A 688 24.55 27.71 22.61
N LEU A 689 23.72 26.81 23.13
CA LEU A 689 23.89 25.37 22.91
C LEU A 689 23.62 25.01 21.45
N HIS A 690 24.36 24.03 20.97
CA HIS A 690 24.15 23.32 19.72
C HIS A 690 24.07 21.83 20.04
N GLU A 691 23.07 21.16 19.48
CA GLU A 691 22.70 19.79 19.80
C GLU A 691 22.40 19.05 18.50
N LYS A 692 22.95 17.83 18.35
CA LYS A 692 22.73 16.93 17.21
C LYS A 692 22.07 15.66 17.73
N GLY A 693 20.90 15.35 17.16
CA GLY A 693 20.07 14.24 17.62
C GLY A 693 19.37 14.54 18.94
N THR A 694 18.82 13.52 19.57
CA THR A 694 18.08 13.61 20.83
C THR A 694 18.41 12.40 21.69
N LEU A 695 18.85 12.66 22.92
CA LEU A 695 19.04 11.64 23.94
C LEU A 695 17.76 11.51 24.77
N ILE A 696 17.32 10.26 24.98
CA ILE A 696 16.17 9.89 25.79
C ILE A 696 16.67 9.02 26.94
N GLU A 697 16.43 9.47 28.18
CA GLU A 697 16.60 8.66 29.38
C GLU A 697 15.24 8.06 29.75
N PHE A 698 15.16 6.73 29.87
CA PHE A 698 13.92 6.06 30.20
C PHE A 698 13.69 6.04 31.72
N SER A 699 12.47 6.39 32.15
CA SER A 699 12.08 6.29 33.56
C SER A 699 12.25 4.86 34.09
N PRO A 700 12.51 4.66 35.40
CA PRO A 700 12.67 3.32 35.97
C PRO A 700 11.55 2.35 35.57
N GLN A 701 10.29 2.80 35.57
CA GLN A 701 9.14 2.00 35.19
C GLN A 701 9.17 1.56 33.71
N LYS A 702 9.62 2.44 32.81
CA LYS A 702 9.81 2.12 31.38
C LYS A 702 10.94 1.10 31.20
N ARG A 703 12.09 1.30 31.88
CA ARG A 703 13.23 0.36 31.85
C ARG A 703 12.82 -1.04 32.35
N THR A 704 12.15 -1.13 33.50
CA THR A 704 11.62 -2.39 34.03
C THR A 704 10.68 -3.08 33.03
N LYS A 705 9.75 -2.35 32.40
CA LYS A 705 8.86 -2.91 31.36
C LYS A 705 9.65 -3.44 30.16
N TYR A 706 10.54 -2.61 29.59
CA TYR A 706 11.24 -2.94 28.35
C TYR A 706 12.20 -4.11 28.55
N ASN A 707 12.97 -4.12 29.65
CA ASN A 707 13.89 -5.21 29.95
C ASN A 707 13.16 -6.52 30.29
N ALA A 708 11.97 -6.47 30.90
CA ALA A 708 11.15 -7.65 31.09
C ALA A 708 10.64 -8.24 29.75
N ILE A 709 10.19 -7.39 28.82
CA ILE A 709 9.84 -7.80 27.45
C ILE A 709 11.05 -8.45 26.76
N ASN A 710 12.25 -7.90 26.94
CA ASN A 710 13.49 -8.46 26.36
C ASN A 710 13.87 -9.81 26.99
N ALA A 711 13.72 -9.96 28.31
CA ALA A 711 13.96 -11.23 29.01
C ALA A 711 13.00 -12.33 28.52
N VAL A 712 11.72 -12.00 28.33
CA VAL A 712 10.71 -12.89 27.72
C VAL A 712 11.11 -13.26 26.29
N TRP A 713 11.55 -12.30 25.47
CA TRP A 713 11.96 -12.57 24.09
C TRP A 713 13.14 -13.55 23.95
N VAL A 714 14.14 -13.46 24.82
CA VAL A 714 15.36 -14.28 24.67
C VAL A 714 15.17 -15.74 25.07
N ALA A 715 14.16 -16.06 25.89
CA ALA A 715 13.86 -17.41 26.36
C ALA A 715 13.51 -18.40 25.22
N ASP A 716 13.58 -19.69 25.54
CA ASP A 716 13.13 -20.78 24.67
C ASP A 716 11.81 -21.38 25.17
N TYR A 717 10.81 -21.37 24.29
CA TYR A 717 9.45 -21.84 24.56
C TYR A 717 9.14 -23.18 23.91
N LEU A 718 9.99 -23.66 22.99
CA LEU A 718 9.78 -24.94 22.30
C LEU A 718 10.32 -26.13 23.08
N SER A 719 11.17 -25.88 24.09
CA SER A 719 11.67 -26.87 25.04
C SER A 719 10.84 -27.02 26.32
N GLN A 720 9.77 -26.22 26.50
CA GLN A 720 8.83 -26.37 27.63
C GLN A 720 7.85 -27.54 27.42
N ASP A 721 7.43 -28.20 28.51
CA ASP A 721 6.39 -29.25 28.48
C ASP A 721 4.98 -28.63 28.48
N LEU A 722 4.51 -28.20 27.30
CA LEU A 722 3.28 -27.41 27.10
C LEU A 722 1.99 -28.22 26.89
#